data_AF-A0A1E4S4A7-F1
#
_entry.id   AF-A0A1E4S4A7-F1
#
_cell.length_a   1.000
_cell.length_b   1.000
_cell.length_c   1.000
_cell.angle_alpha   90.00
_cell.angle_beta   90.00
_cell.angle_gamma   90.00
#
_symmetry.space_group_name_H-M   'P 1'
#
loop_
_entity.id
_entity.type
_entity.pdbx_description
1 polymer ?
#
loop_
_entity_poly.entity_id
_entity_poly.type
_entity_poly.pdbx_seq_one_letter_code
_entity_poly.pdbx_strand_id
1 'polypeptide(L)'
;MNTLWLSSLATVLVKAMGQQLDFQGVTQPSLNLELFNDAEFGILGNFDSITPYSYLGISNFTNQNGLRNQLYYTEGSNEQFITLGQIHGTVSRIFPFSNDSFLLVGDFESIGTRSTPSPSIYNVTTNEFIHLGNITDINAVLLNDDESVVYIGGDFSFNNSYSAAIYNLTSGKLQSTLFDGFGDDSVVNSIVKIGSNIVFGGQFNTLGLPELISQSFNETNSTIETDQIVSLRHANLSSSDGSSNPEVLICPAGEEWTVSGSSATLNIQLPFTVIPSKLRIYNSANVNSEISMFRLITSPTNGIMNLTYVDPQTGELSFCDAWCPLLSSSELVSAYEDSDSIDRVAEYGDSTISWSQSYQEFAFVNSLDVDLLNFQALESYGDAIALAGFEIYQSIFPTYAYDVLNDPSCDSTVRYSQSELTGSWDVVGSYMETTVQISDEIPDVGVTFLPNITYAGDYSILMYTPGCAQDNTCDTRGIVNVTVVDIALDEVLESHLIYQTNQEEKYDSIFYGHLDNAVRVDMVLYSAVAGSSTTEVTVVADRITTNIFSADTLQSTNGSIPINGIFEYSPSNFTNFNAANLSETILVGNTTLNSLGSNISSDASIQLALLDDTLYVAGDFQSDYGDNLFRVDIDSDEDLTPSSFDGGLNGPVLSLTTADNYLVLLGEFDSMNNQTDVSILSSQNDSLSGSAFFNGEWYSFGSDVGTSFAYLSLFGEDYWLFENETWDLGEESWYINTNLLSFNSTAASSSSNVTLFTGSLATSQNNGNMGVLMNSDGNVMNVTNDTLTHSSFVTGLFINESLAAYGGQFVTSNDISNLILATQGSTDGLDINWEDNSTVTSLFHYQDRLFIGTQGSGSVAHNDFDGLLIYNLNNDTFESAGSLSNSAGTVVVNGLGIFNNTYLVVGGSFDSADGTDCSGFCFYNMNETSWTQLISDLSGAVNHFRFVNNTLVACGDLDFNGETLHLFTYDFNLTTQEQPVHFNEVEHSVNTFILVDDSLSGRIIVAGDSFISAFDGSSWVNITGDLDGTITDIALLELSETNSANDGSYFNSSQILMASGNFTIGEYGYANMALFNSTSWIPYVVVTAGQSTATVNSIYLNKDISNLFISGTLTNSTRPETTSSAVPSPTSSTSSERNSSGKMDRGFIALVGLACAVGTIGLLGSIGAIFLFRKREQEYMPIEPRVNETEMLETVPPENLFKHV
;
A
#
# COMPACT_ATOMS: atom_id res chain seq x y z
N MET A 1 -44.87 25.53 18.99
CA MET A 1 -44.60 24.29 19.75
C MET A 1 -44.40 23.06 18.86
N ASN A 2 -44.70 23.09 17.54
CA ASN A 2 -44.49 21.93 16.64
C ASN A 2 -43.33 22.08 15.63
N THR A 3 -42.55 23.16 15.66
CA THR A 3 -41.47 23.39 14.68
C THR A 3 -40.07 23.07 15.22
N LEU A 4 -39.87 22.99 16.54
CA LEU A 4 -38.59 22.63 17.17
C LEU A 4 -38.38 21.12 17.34
N TRP A 5 -39.44 20.32 17.27
CA TRP A 5 -39.38 18.85 17.31
C TRP A 5 -39.05 18.22 15.95
N LEU A 6 -39.40 18.90 14.85
CA LEU A 6 -39.11 18.43 13.49
C LEU A 6 -37.65 18.71 13.08
N SER A 7 -37.03 19.78 13.59
CA SER A 7 -35.61 20.05 13.34
C SER A 7 -34.70 19.10 14.12
N SER A 8 -35.05 18.70 15.34
CA SER A 8 -34.26 17.71 16.09
C SER A 8 -34.38 16.31 15.49
N LEU A 9 -35.56 15.92 14.98
CA LEU A 9 -35.71 14.66 14.25
C LEU A 9 -34.92 14.65 12.94
N ALA A 10 -34.89 15.75 12.19
CA ALA A 10 -34.11 15.84 10.96
C ALA A 10 -32.59 15.80 11.22
N THR A 11 -32.12 16.34 12.35
CA THR A 11 -30.69 16.27 12.71
C THR A 11 -30.28 14.88 13.22
N VAL A 12 -31.22 14.12 13.80
CA VAL A 12 -31.01 12.72 14.22
C VAL A 12 -31.17 11.75 13.03
N LEU A 13 -32.02 12.05 12.05
CA LEU A 13 -32.18 11.25 10.82
C LEU A 13 -31.05 11.48 9.81
N VAL A 14 -30.42 12.66 9.76
CA VAL A 14 -29.25 12.91 8.89
C VAL A 14 -27.95 12.34 9.50
N LYS A 15 -27.90 12.08 10.82
CA LYS A 15 -26.81 11.32 11.45
C LYS A 15 -26.97 9.80 11.37
N ALA A 16 -28.10 9.31 10.83
CA ALA A 16 -28.37 7.89 10.65
C ALA A 16 -28.10 7.39 9.22
N MET A 17 -27.59 8.25 8.32
CA MET A 17 -27.18 7.90 6.96
C MET A 17 -25.67 8.14 6.85
N GLY A 18 -24.92 7.04 6.80
CA GLY A 18 -23.46 6.99 6.94
C GLY A 18 -23.02 6.65 8.36
N GLN A 19 -23.12 5.38 8.76
CA GLN A 19 -22.25 4.90 9.84
C GLN A 19 -20.88 4.69 9.20
N GLN A 20 -19.98 5.64 9.38
CA GLN A 20 -18.56 5.39 9.16
C GLN A 20 -18.17 4.19 10.02
N LEU A 21 -17.54 3.19 9.41
CA LEU A 21 -16.90 2.11 10.15
C LEU A 21 -15.80 2.75 11.00
N ASP A 22 -16.01 2.80 12.31
CA ASP A 22 -15.07 3.42 13.25
C ASP A 22 -14.76 2.43 14.36
N PHE A 23 -13.47 2.30 14.67
CA PHE A 23 -13.00 1.42 15.73
C PHE A 23 -13.28 2.06 17.08
N GLN A 24 -14.23 1.49 17.82
CA GLN A 24 -14.55 1.96 19.15
C GLN A 24 -13.56 1.39 20.16
N GLY A 25 -12.50 2.15 20.45
CA GLY A 25 -11.53 1.82 21.48
C GLY A 25 -12.17 1.70 22.86
N VAL A 26 -11.75 0.70 23.63
CA VAL A 26 -12.18 0.47 25.01
C VAL A 26 -11.06 0.88 25.95
N THR A 27 -11.28 1.96 26.69
CA THR A 27 -10.29 2.44 27.67
C THR A 27 -10.44 1.67 28.98
N GLN A 28 -9.36 1.01 29.40
CA GLN A 28 -9.31 0.30 30.67
C GLN A 28 -8.78 1.23 31.79
N PRO A 29 -9.34 1.16 33.02
CA PRO A 29 -8.80 1.89 34.16
C PRO A 29 -7.37 1.46 34.50
N SER A 30 -6.48 2.42 34.77
CA SER A 30 -5.10 2.13 35.17
C SER A 30 -5.03 1.56 36.58
N LEU A 31 -4.60 0.30 36.70
CA LEU A 31 -4.39 -0.38 37.98
C LEU A 31 -3.14 0.16 38.69
N ASN A 32 -3.18 0.24 40.02
CA ASN A 32 -2.00 0.50 40.86
C ASN A 32 -1.47 -0.82 41.41
N LEU A 33 -0.34 -1.26 40.88
CA LEU A 33 0.30 -2.53 41.22
C LEU A 33 1.58 -2.33 42.06
N GLU A 34 1.84 -1.15 42.64
CA GLU A 34 3.08 -0.88 43.41
C GLU A 34 3.31 -1.81 44.61
N LEU A 35 2.25 -2.41 45.14
CA LEU A 35 2.30 -3.36 46.25
C LEU A 35 2.49 -4.81 45.81
N PHE A 36 2.50 -5.07 44.51
CA PHE A 36 2.72 -6.38 43.91
C PHE A 36 4.20 -6.53 43.57
N ASN A 37 4.74 -7.72 43.75
CA ASN A 37 6.09 -8.04 43.33
C ASN A 37 6.22 -7.83 41.82
N ASP A 38 7.25 -7.09 41.42
CA ASP A 38 7.50 -6.64 40.05
C ASP A 38 6.35 -5.85 39.39
N ALA A 39 5.41 -5.32 40.18
CA ALA A 39 4.23 -4.58 39.72
C ALA A 39 3.33 -5.38 38.75
N GLU A 40 3.22 -6.69 38.98
CA GLU A 40 2.46 -7.63 38.16
C GLU A 40 1.46 -8.44 38.98
N PHE A 41 0.36 -8.88 38.37
CA PHE A 41 -0.56 -9.87 38.94
C PHE A 41 -0.71 -11.06 37.99
N GLY A 42 -1.08 -12.22 38.52
CA GLY A 42 -1.22 -13.43 37.71
C GLY A 42 -2.63 -13.72 37.24
N ILE A 43 -2.73 -14.25 36.04
CA ILE A 43 -3.94 -14.77 35.41
C ILE A 43 -3.69 -16.26 35.18
N LEU A 44 -4.39 -17.12 35.91
CA LEU A 44 -4.17 -18.56 35.91
C LEU A 44 -5.41 -19.28 35.38
N GLY A 45 -5.23 -20.23 34.48
CA GLY A 45 -6.36 -20.91 33.87
C GLY A 45 -5.98 -22.07 32.95
N ASN A 46 -6.87 -22.32 31.98
CA ASN A 46 -6.64 -23.25 30.88
C ASN A 46 -6.76 -22.49 29.56
N PHE A 47 -5.68 -21.84 29.14
CA PHE A 47 -5.58 -21.05 27.91
C PHE A 47 -4.16 -21.11 27.34
N ASP A 48 -4.02 -21.07 26.03
CA ASP A 48 -2.72 -21.03 25.34
C ASP A 48 -2.42 -19.65 24.73
N SER A 49 -3.40 -18.75 24.66
CA SER A 49 -3.20 -17.37 24.24
C SER A 49 -4.06 -16.37 25.02
N ILE A 50 -3.63 -15.12 25.05
CA ILE A 50 -4.22 -14.03 25.81
C ILE A 50 -4.15 -12.71 25.03
N THR A 51 -5.25 -11.97 25.05
CA THR A 51 -5.42 -10.69 24.37
C THR A 51 -6.05 -9.66 25.32
N PRO A 52 -5.34 -8.57 25.65
CA PRO A 52 -5.93 -7.39 26.28
C PRO A 52 -7.10 -6.84 25.45
N TYR A 53 -8.22 -6.53 26.09
CA TYR A 53 -9.42 -6.04 25.41
C TYR A 53 -9.26 -4.54 25.07
N SER A 54 -8.89 -4.22 23.83
CA SER A 54 -8.56 -2.85 23.41
C SER A 54 -9.62 -2.13 22.57
N TYR A 55 -10.51 -2.87 21.88
CA TYR A 55 -11.58 -2.30 21.07
C TYR A 55 -12.82 -3.19 21.03
N LEU A 56 -13.97 -2.59 20.75
CA LEU A 56 -15.25 -3.26 20.71
C LEU A 56 -15.26 -4.39 19.65
N GLY A 57 -15.58 -5.60 20.09
CA GLY A 57 -15.69 -6.77 19.21
C GLY A 57 -14.39 -7.53 18.97
N ILE A 58 -13.27 -7.16 19.60
CA ILE A 58 -11.99 -7.88 19.49
C ILE A 58 -12.13 -9.38 19.79
N SER A 59 -13.03 -9.76 20.69
CA SER A 59 -13.31 -11.16 21.05
C SER A 59 -13.87 -12.00 19.89
N ASN A 60 -14.41 -11.37 18.85
CA ASN A 60 -14.90 -12.07 17.65
C ASN A 60 -13.75 -12.66 16.84
N PHE A 61 -12.54 -12.14 17.01
CA PHE A 61 -11.34 -12.58 16.33
C PHE A 61 -10.46 -13.47 17.20
N THR A 62 -10.72 -13.61 18.50
CA THR A 62 -9.89 -14.49 19.34
C THR A 62 -10.39 -15.95 19.31
N ASN A 63 -11.70 -16.17 19.23
CA ASN A 63 -12.33 -17.50 19.35
C ASN A 63 -12.77 -18.11 17.99
N GLN A 64 -12.30 -19.32 17.67
CA GLN A 64 -12.54 -20.16 16.48
C GLN A 64 -14.00 -20.52 16.20
N ASN A 65 -14.92 -20.31 17.14
CA ASN A 65 -16.32 -20.72 16.98
C ASN A 65 -17.05 -19.98 15.83
N GLY A 66 -16.35 -19.08 15.12
CA GLY A 66 -16.83 -18.34 13.97
C GLY A 66 -15.93 -18.35 12.73
N LEU A 67 -14.99 -19.30 12.52
CA LEU A 67 -14.25 -19.47 11.24
C LEU A 67 -15.22 -19.81 10.08
N ARG A 68 -16.05 -18.85 9.74
CA ARG A 68 -17.01 -18.86 8.66
C ARG A 68 -16.41 -18.03 7.54
N ASN A 69 -16.87 -18.25 6.33
CA ASN A 69 -16.57 -17.33 5.25
C ASN A 69 -17.17 -15.95 5.57
N GLN A 70 -16.35 -14.98 5.95
CA GLN A 70 -16.75 -13.63 6.35
C GLN A 70 -16.08 -12.60 5.44
N LEU A 71 -16.67 -11.41 5.36
CA LEU A 71 -15.99 -10.23 4.84
C LEU A 71 -15.42 -9.41 6.01
N TYR A 72 -14.11 -9.18 6.01
CA TYR A 72 -13.40 -8.40 7.03
C TYR A 72 -12.99 -7.04 6.49
N TYR A 73 -12.98 -6.06 7.39
CA TYR A 73 -12.48 -4.71 7.18
C TYR A 73 -11.37 -4.42 8.19
N THR A 74 -10.29 -3.83 7.71
CA THR A 74 -9.23 -3.28 8.56
C THR A 74 -8.65 -2.01 7.93
N GLU A 75 -8.00 -1.19 8.75
CA GLU A 75 -7.44 0.11 8.34
C GLU A 75 -6.06 0.32 8.98
N GLY A 76 -5.19 1.06 8.28
CA GLY A 76 -3.94 1.55 8.84
C GLY A 76 -2.94 0.44 9.17
N SER A 77 -2.69 0.18 10.45
CA SER A 77 -1.73 -0.84 10.90
C SER A 77 -2.19 -2.28 10.67
N ASN A 78 -3.45 -2.48 10.25
CA ASN A 78 -4.04 -3.80 10.04
C ASN A 78 -4.02 -4.70 11.28
N GLU A 79 -4.23 -4.10 12.46
CA GLU A 79 -4.23 -4.78 13.78
C GLU A 79 -5.63 -4.80 14.43
N GLN A 80 -6.56 -4.01 13.89
CA GLN A 80 -7.94 -3.91 14.37
C GLN A 80 -8.89 -4.32 13.24
N PHE A 81 -9.88 -5.14 13.57
CA PHE A 81 -10.73 -5.78 12.56
C PHE A 81 -12.20 -5.52 12.84
N ILE A 82 -12.99 -5.41 11.77
CA ILE A 82 -14.44 -5.40 11.81
C ILE A 82 -14.96 -6.51 10.90
N THR A 83 -15.91 -7.31 11.40
CA THR A 83 -16.65 -8.26 10.57
C THR A 83 -17.85 -7.56 9.94
N LEU A 84 -17.87 -7.47 8.61
CA LEU A 84 -18.99 -6.87 7.87
C LEU A 84 -20.16 -7.83 7.69
N GLY A 85 -19.88 -9.14 7.70
CA GLY A 85 -20.88 -10.17 7.76
C GLY A 85 -20.48 -11.46 7.06
N GLN A 86 -21.24 -12.52 7.35
CA GLN A 86 -21.00 -13.85 6.79
C GLN A 86 -21.40 -13.86 5.31
N ILE A 87 -20.52 -14.36 4.46
CA ILE A 87 -20.74 -14.49 3.03
C ILE A 87 -21.52 -15.79 2.78
N HIS A 88 -22.66 -15.69 2.10
CA HIS A 88 -23.41 -16.86 1.62
C HIS A 88 -23.11 -17.09 0.14
N GLY A 89 -22.12 -17.95 -0.10
CA GLY A 89 -21.44 -18.16 -1.39
C GLY A 89 -19.94 -17.87 -1.22
N THR A 90 -19.30 -17.41 -2.28
CA THR A 90 -17.86 -17.13 -2.35
C THR A 90 -17.64 -15.77 -2.99
N VAL A 91 -16.75 -14.97 -2.39
CA VAL A 91 -16.13 -13.83 -3.07
C VAL A 91 -14.80 -14.36 -3.59
N SER A 92 -14.66 -14.45 -4.90
CA SER A 92 -13.45 -14.96 -5.56
C SER A 92 -12.43 -13.86 -5.82
N ARG A 93 -12.89 -12.61 -6.03
CA ARG A 93 -12.01 -11.46 -6.26
C ARG A 93 -12.59 -10.19 -5.62
N ILE A 94 -11.68 -9.34 -5.16
CA ILE A 94 -11.97 -7.99 -4.67
C ILE A 94 -11.12 -7.05 -5.52
N PHE A 95 -11.76 -6.07 -6.16
CA PHE A 95 -11.06 -5.04 -6.92
C PHE A 95 -11.21 -3.68 -6.23
N PRO A 96 -10.15 -2.86 -6.19
CA PRO A 96 -10.30 -1.43 -5.89
C PRO A 96 -11.27 -0.81 -6.91
N PHE A 97 -12.26 -0.06 -6.44
CA PHE A 97 -13.27 0.55 -7.29
C PHE A 97 -13.26 2.08 -7.23
N SER A 98 -12.91 2.62 -6.06
CA SER A 98 -12.55 4.02 -5.81
C SER A 98 -11.64 4.06 -4.57
N ASN A 99 -11.28 5.26 -4.10
CA ASN A 99 -10.55 5.43 -2.85
C ASN A 99 -11.27 4.87 -1.62
N ASP A 100 -12.60 4.73 -1.67
CA ASP A 100 -13.45 4.30 -0.54
C ASP A 100 -14.44 3.20 -0.91
N SER A 101 -14.27 2.55 -2.06
CA SER A 101 -15.18 1.52 -2.54
C SER A 101 -14.44 0.36 -3.18
N PHE A 102 -14.99 -0.83 -3.02
CA PHE A 102 -14.45 -2.08 -3.55
C PHE A 102 -15.51 -2.84 -4.33
N LEU A 103 -15.12 -3.45 -5.45
CA LEU A 103 -16.00 -4.33 -6.21
C LEU A 103 -15.77 -5.78 -5.78
N LEU A 104 -16.81 -6.39 -5.24
CA LEU A 104 -16.84 -7.79 -4.82
C LEU A 104 -17.41 -8.66 -5.95
N VAL A 105 -16.64 -9.64 -6.40
CA VAL A 105 -17.00 -10.56 -7.48
C VAL A 105 -16.93 -12.02 -6.99
N GLY A 106 -17.89 -12.84 -7.40
CA GLY A 106 -17.98 -14.26 -7.06
C GLY A 106 -19.38 -14.82 -7.26
N ASP A 107 -19.80 -15.78 -6.43
CA ASP A 107 -21.10 -16.49 -6.52
C ASP A 107 -21.98 -16.30 -5.27
N PHE A 108 -21.82 -15.17 -4.58
CA PHE A 108 -22.55 -14.87 -3.34
C PHE A 108 -23.93 -14.23 -3.56
N GLU A 109 -24.88 -14.54 -2.68
CA GLU A 109 -26.25 -14.00 -2.69
C GLU A 109 -26.50 -12.93 -1.61
N SER A 110 -25.72 -12.98 -0.52
CA SER A 110 -25.85 -12.08 0.63
C SER A 110 -24.58 -12.03 1.49
N ILE A 111 -24.38 -10.90 2.15
CA ILE A 111 -23.33 -10.67 3.14
C ILE A 111 -23.99 -10.24 4.45
N GLY A 112 -23.77 -11.02 5.51
CA GLY A 112 -24.46 -10.87 6.78
C GLY A 112 -25.97 -11.06 6.62
N THR A 113 -26.75 -10.05 7.01
CA THR A 113 -28.22 -10.03 6.87
C THR A 113 -28.70 -9.29 5.61
N ARG A 114 -27.78 -8.75 4.81
CA ARG A 114 -28.08 -7.90 3.65
C ARG A 114 -28.12 -8.75 2.39
N SER A 115 -29.20 -8.65 1.62
CA SER A 115 -29.28 -9.29 0.29
C SER A 115 -28.48 -8.46 -0.70
N THR A 116 -27.33 -8.99 -1.10
CA THR A 116 -26.31 -8.31 -1.90
C THR A 116 -25.71 -9.35 -2.84
N PRO A 117 -26.37 -9.64 -3.97
CA PRO A 117 -25.85 -10.62 -4.91
C PRO A 117 -24.60 -10.10 -5.63
N SER A 118 -23.77 -11.01 -6.12
CA SER A 118 -22.63 -10.70 -6.98
C SER A 118 -23.08 -10.21 -8.38
N PRO A 119 -22.35 -9.27 -9.02
CA PRO A 119 -21.29 -8.44 -8.44
C PRO A 119 -21.86 -7.22 -7.70
N SER A 120 -21.20 -6.82 -6.60
CA SER A 120 -21.63 -5.68 -5.77
C SER A 120 -20.47 -4.77 -5.41
N ILE A 121 -20.68 -3.45 -5.55
CA ILE A 121 -19.78 -2.42 -5.02
C ILE A 121 -20.09 -2.26 -3.53
N TYR A 122 -19.07 -2.27 -2.70
CA TYR A 122 -19.16 -1.96 -1.28
C TYR A 122 -18.43 -0.65 -1.00
N ASN A 123 -19.16 0.36 -0.49
CA ASN A 123 -18.58 1.63 -0.08
C ASN A 123 -18.33 1.63 1.44
N VAL A 124 -17.08 1.84 1.85
CA VAL A 124 -16.69 1.76 3.27
C VAL A 124 -17.14 2.98 4.08
N THR A 125 -17.27 4.14 3.44
CA THR A 125 -17.70 5.40 4.07
C THR A 125 -19.19 5.37 4.44
N THR A 126 -20.03 4.89 3.51
CA THR A 126 -21.49 4.85 3.70
C THR A 126 -21.95 3.52 4.31
N ASN A 127 -21.11 2.48 4.27
CA ASN A 127 -21.45 1.10 4.63
C ASN A 127 -22.63 0.56 3.80
N GLU A 128 -22.66 0.89 2.50
CA GLU A 128 -23.71 0.48 1.56
C GLU A 128 -23.16 -0.46 0.48
N PHE A 129 -24.01 -1.40 0.06
CA PHE A 129 -23.77 -2.29 -1.06
C PHE A 129 -24.63 -1.88 -2.26
N ILE A 130 -24.02 -1.78 -3.44
CA ILE A 130 -24.69 -1.42 -4.70
C ILE A 130 -24.48 -2.55 -5.69
N HIS A 131 -25.56 -3.26 -6.03
CA HIS A 131 -25.54 -4.31 -7.04
C HIS A 131 -25.33 -3.73 -8.45
N LEU A 132 -24.37 -4.28 -9.20
CA LEU A 132 -23.95 -3.79 -10.52
C LEU A 132 -24.81 -4.31 -11.68
N GLY A 133 -25.79 -5.16 -11.42
CA GLY A 133 -26.64 -5.78 -12.44
C GLY A 133 -26.13 -7.17 -12.83
N ASN A 134 -26.59 -7.68 -13.98
CA ASN A 134 -26.34 -9.07 -14.39
C ASN A 134 -25.09 -9.21 -15.28
N ILE A 135 -24.01 -8.49 -14.99
CA ILE A 135 -22.71 -8.71 -15.62
C ILE A 135 -21.91 -9.70 -14.76
N THR A 136 -22.20 -10.99 -14.94
CA THR A 136 -21.51 -12.06 -14.21
C THR A 136 -20.12 -12.29 -14.84
N ASP A 137 -19.15 -12.82 -14.08
CA ASP A 137 -17.82 -13.19 -14.61
C ASP A 137 -16.91 -12.01 -15.02
N ILE A 138 -16.64 -11.13 -14.06
CA ILE A 138 -15.68 -10.02 -14.18
C ILE A 138 -14.25 -10.52 -13.92
N ASN A 139 -13.34 -10.18 -14.84
CA ASN A 139 -11.91 -10.52 -14.76
C ASN A 139 -11.01 -9.32 -14.46
N ALA A 140 -11.38 -8.14 -14.97
CA ALA A 140 -10.55 -6.95 -14.90
C ALA A 140 -11.35 -5.70 -14.57
N VAL A 141 -10.74 -4.80 -13.80
CA VAL A 141 -11.32 -3.52 -13.38
C VAL A 141 -10.21 -2.47 -13.41
N LEU A 142 -10.45 -1.35 -14.07
CA LEU A 142 -9.52 -0.22 -14.12
C LEU A 142 -10.27 1.07 -13.74
N LEU A 143 -9.81 1.74 -12.69
CA LEU A 143 -10.27 3.07 -12.31
C LEU A 143 -9.55 4.12 -13.18
N ASN A 144 -10.31 4.94 -13.90
CA ASN A 144 -9.80 6.12 -14.62
C ASN A 144 -10.31 7.40 -13.95
N ASP A 145 -9.49 7.96 -13.06
CA ASP A 145 -9.85 9.14 -12.26
C ASP A 145 -10.05 10.39 -13.12
N ASP A 146 -9.30 10.54 -14.22
CA ASP A 146 -9.36 11.71 -15.11
C ASP A 146 -10.76 11.91 -15.70
N GLU A 147 -11.46 10.82 -15.98
CA GLU A 147 -12.81 10.82 -16.56
C GLU A 147 -13.90 10.48 -15.53
N SER A 148 -13.52 10.15 -14.29
CA SER A 148 -14.44 9.67 -13.25
C SER A 148 -15.26 8.45 -13.70
N VAL A 149 -14.60 7.48 -14.33
CA VAL A 149 -15.20 6.23 -14.79
C VAL A 149 -14.36 5.01 -14.38
N VAL A 150 -15.02 3.85 -14.31
CA VAL A 150 -14.37 2.55 -14.08
C VAL A 150 -14.64 1.66 -15.28
N TYR A 151 -13.60 1.18 -15.95
CA TYR A 151 -13.71 0.17 -17.01
C TYR A 151 -13.78 -1.21 -16.38
N ILE A 152 -14.72 -2.03 -16.86
CA ILE A 152 -14.97 -3.38 -16.38
C ILE A 152 -14.86 -4.34 -17.55
N GLY A 153 -14.03 -5.36 -17.43
CA GLY A 153 -13.80 -6.40 -18.43
C GLY A 153 -14.05 -7.80 -17.88
N GLY A 154 -14.55 -8.70 -18.72
CA GLY A 154 -14.85 -10.08 -18.32
C GLY A 154 -15.43 -10.92 -19.45
N ASP A 155 -16.16 -11.98 -19.10
CA ASP A 155 -16.96 -12.81 -20.00
C ASP A 155 -18.46 -12.54 -19.76
N PHE A 156 -18.96 -11.43 -20.31
CA PHE A 156 -20.35 -11.03 -20.15
C PHE A 156 -20.89 -10.26 -21.35
N SER A 157 -22.21 -10.04 -21.37
CA SER A 157 -22.84 -9.10 -22.30
C SER A 157 -23.73 -8.10 -21.56
N PHE A 158 -23.68 -6.84 -21.96
CA PHE A 158 -24.47 -5.76 -21.38
C PHE A 158 -24.92 -4.78 -22.46
N ASN A 159 -26.24 -4.64 -22.69
CA ASN A 159 -26.80 -3.69 -23.66
C ASN A 159 -26.12 -3.73 -25.05
N ASN A 160 -25.90 -4.94 -25.59
CA ASN A 160 -25.16 -5.21 -26.83
C ASN A 160 -23.66 -4.87 -26.82
N SER A 161 -23.11 -4.48 -25.66
CA SER A 161 -21.67 -4.39 -25.42
C SER A 161 -21.18 -5.74 -24.89
N TYR A 162 -20.26 -6.38 -25.60
CA TYR A 162 -19.70 -7.68 -25.17
C TYR A 162 -18.37 -7.49 -24.45
N SER A 163 -18.23 -8.14 -23.31
CA SER A 163 -16.99 -8.34 -22.54
C SER A 163 -16.33 -7.06 -21.99
N ALA A 164 -16.90 -5.89 -22.28
CA ALA A 164 -16.48 -4.60 -21.73
C ALA A 164 -17.70 -3.72 -21.39
N ALA A 165 -17.61 -2.99 -20.28
CA ALA A 165 -18.58 -1.98 -19.86
C ALA A 165 -17.89 -0.86 -19.07
N ILE A 166 -18.59 0.27 -18.92
CA ILE A 166 -18.10 1.45 -18.19
C ILE A 166 -19.06 1.77 -17.06
N TYR A 167 -18.55 1.90 -15.83
CA TYR A 167 -19.31 2.43 -14.72
C TYR A 167 -18.97 3.90 -14.50
N ASN A 168 -19.93 4.78 -14.68
CA ASN A 168 -19.73 6.21 -14.50
C ASN A 168 -19.95 6.59 -13.02
N LEU A 169 -18.88 7.02 -12.34
CA LEU A 169 -18.89 7.30 -10.90
C LEU A 169 -19.80 8.49 -10.54
N THR A 170 -19.95 9.46 -11.45
CA THR A 170 -20.79 10.64 -11.23
C THR A 170 -22.29 10.30 -11.26
N SER A 171 -22.71 9.47 -12.22
CA SER A 171 -24.11 9.09 -12.42
C SER A 171 -24.53 7.84 -11.64
N GLY A 172 -23.56 7.05 -11.17
CA GLY A 172 -23.78 5.77 -10.47
C GLY A 172 -24.39 4.69 -11.36
N LYS A 173 -24.08 4.70 -12.67
CA LYS A 173 -24.70 3.81 -13.67
C LYS A 173 -23.67 3.10 -14.52
N LEU A 174 -23.98 1.84 -14.81
CA LEU A 174 -23.32 1.05 -15.84
C LEU A 174 -23.77 1.49 -17.24
N GLN A 175 -22.82 1.62 -18.16
CA GLN A 175 -22.96 2.08 -19.53
C GLN A 175 -22.21 1.14 -20.48
N SER A 176 -22.67 1.02 -21.71
CA SER A 176 -21.94 0.33 -22.78
C SER A 176 -20.68 1.13 -23.13
N THR A 177 -19.62 0.46 -23.61
CA THR A 177 -18.50 1.20 -24.19
C THR A 177 -18.95 1.86 -25.50
N LEU A 178 -18.25 2.91 -25.95
CA LEU A 178 -18.63 3.62 -27.18
C LEU A 178 -18.39 2.78 -28.45
N PHE A 179 -17.63 1.69 -28.35
CA PHE A 179 -17.35 0.76 -29.44
C PHE A 179 -18.19 -0.54 -29.35
N ASP A 180 -19.21 -0.57 -28.48
CA ASP A 180 -20.08 -1.73 -28.17
C ASP A 180 -19.29 -3.01 -27.78
N GLY A 181 -18.20 -2.83 -27.07
CA GLY A 181 -17.37 -3.93 -26.58
C GLY A 181 -16.70 -4.70 -27.71
N PHE A 182 -16.59 -6.02 -27.57
CA PHE A 182 -15.92 -6.89 -28.52
C PHE A 182 -16.92 -7.78 -29.28
N GLY A 183 -16.44 -8.67 -30.15
CA GLY A 183 -17.30 -9.63 -30.87
C GLY A 183 -18.05 -10.60 -29.96
N ASP A 184 -18.99 -11.35 -30.53
CA ASP A 184 -19.61 -12.50 -29.82
C ASP A 184 -18.51 -13.50 -29.37
N ASP A 185 -18.70 -14.15 -28.21
CA ASP A 185 -17.76 -15.09 -27.59
C ASP A 185 -16.38 -14.50 -27.19
N SER A 186 -16.26 -13.18 -27.09
CA SER A 186 -15.05 -12.53 -26.58
C SER A 186 -14.88 -12.65 -25.07
N VAL A 187 -13.65 -12.54 -24.57
CA VAL A 187 -13.36 -12.37 -23.14
C VAL A 187 -12.34 -11.25 -22.95
N VAL A 188 -12.55 -10.37 -21.98
CA VAL A 188 -11.49 -9.46 -21.51
C VAL A 188 -10.91 -10.03 -20.23
N ASN A 189 -9.60 -10.21 -20.18
CA ASN A 189 -8.89 -10.76 -19.03
C ASN A 189 -8.19 -9.70 -18.19
N SER A 190 -7.73 -8.62 -18.82
CA SER A 190 -6.95 -7.55 -18.21
C SER A 190 -7.23 -6.20 -18.87
N ILE A 191 -7.09 -5.12 -18.11
CA ILE A 191 -7.22 -3.74 -18.61
C ILE A 191 -6.12 -2.92 -17.93
N VAL A 192 -5.31 -2.23 -18.72
CA VAL A 192 -4.25 -1.34 -18.24
C VAL A 192 -4.39 0.04 -18.86
N LYS A 193 -3.78 1.05 -18.23
CA LYS A 193 -3.72 2.43 -18.74
C LYS A 193 -2.29 2.74 -19.15
N ILE A 194 -2.10 3.28 -20.35
CA ILE A 194 -0.81 3.78 -20.87
C ILE A 194 -1.07 5.22 -21.33
N GLY A 195 -0.40 6.18 -20.70
CA GLY A 195 -0.70 7.60 -20.91
C GLY A 195 -2.19 7.90 -20.66
N SER A 196 -2.86 8.44 -21.69
CA SER A 196 -4.31 8.68 -21.69
C SER A 196 -5.13 7.54 -22.31
N ASN A 197 -4.47 6.53 -22.87
CA ASN A 197 -5.11 5.42 -23.57
C ASN A 197 -5.41 4.24 -22.63
N ILE A 198 -6.48 3.52 -22.94
CA ILE A 198 -6.90 2.32 -22.23
C ILE A 198 -6.62 1.11 -23.11
N VAL A 199 -5.86 0.15 -22.60
CA VAL A 199 -5.47 -1.05 -23.35
C VAL A 199 -6.18 -2.26 -22.77
N PHE A 200 -6.93 -2.96 -23.61
CA PHE A 200 -7.65 -4.18 -23.28
C PHE A 200 -6.84 -5.39 -23.73
N GLY A 201 -6.67 -6.35 -22.82
CA GLY A 201 -6.05 -7.65 -23.08
C GLY A 201 -7.05 -8.78 -22.86
N GLY A 202 -7.17 -9.70 -23.82
CA GLY A 202 -8.12 -10.80 -23.71
C GLY A 202 -8.14 -11.74 -24.91
N GLN A 203 -9.29 -12.34 -25.15
CA GLN A 203 -9.59 -13.20 -26.29
C GLN A 203 -10.66 -12.52 -27.16
N PHE A 204 -10.22 -11.82 -28.20
CA PHE A 204 -11.10 -11.16 -29.18
C PHE A 204 -10.32 -10.83 -30.44
N ASN A 205 -11.02 -10.68 -31.57
CA ASN A 205 -10.41 -10.29 -32.85
C ASN A 205 -11.22 -9.25 -33.65
N THR A 206 -12.27 -8.70 -33.03
CA THR A 206 -13.15 -7.68 -33.59
C THR A 206 -13.76 -6.86 -32.46
N LEU A 207 -14.21 -5.64 -32.80
CA LEU A 207 -15.06 -4.82 -31.93
C LEU A 207 -16.53 -5.14 -32.15
N GLY A 208 -17.39 -4.74 -31.21
CA GLY A 208 -18.85 -4.82 -31.33
C GLY A 208 -19.40 -3.92 -32.44
N LEU A 209 -18.65 -2.87 -32.80
CA LEU A 209 -18.79 -2.10 -34.04
C LEU A 209 -17.61 -2.40 -34.98
N PRO A 210 -17.66 -3.47 -35.81
CA PRO A 210 -16.56 -3.85 -36.71
C PRO A 210 -16.20 -2.76 -37.72
N GLU A 211 -17.13 -1.84 -38.02
CA GLU A 211 -16.88 -0.72 -38.93
C GLU A 211 -15.76 0.20 -38.44
N LEU A 212 -15.53 0.29 -37.12
CA LEU A 212 -14.47 1.11 -36.53
C LEU A 212 -13.06 0.64 -36.88
N ILE A 213 -12.89 -0.65 -37.13
CA ILE A 213 -11.61 -1.26 -37.51
C ILE A 213 -11.55 -1.54 -39.02
N SER A 214 -12.64 -1.45 -39.76
CA SER A 214 -12.66 -1.67 -41.21
C SER A 214 -12.43 -0.36 -41.97
N GLN A 215 -11.22 -0.17 -42.51
CA GLN A 215 -10.90 1.02 -43.30
C GLN A 215 -10.93 0.69 -44.80
N SER A 216 -11.83 1.33 -45.54
CA SER A 216 -11.86 1.24 -47.01
C SER A 216 -11.44 2.57 -47.62
N PHE A 217 -10.22 2.64 -48.15
CA PHE A 217 -9.73 3.82 -48.84
C PHE A 217 -9.50 3.53 -50.33
N ASN A 218 -10.21 4.27 -51.18
CA ASN A 218 -9.81 4.45 -52.58
C ASN A 218 -8.89 5.67 -52.62
N GLU A 219 -7.58 5.50 -52.54
CA GLU A 219 -6.59 6.31 -53.27
C GLU A 219 -5.15 5.79 -53.14
N THR A 220 -4.32 6.23 -54.09
CA THR A 220 -3.00 5.71 -54.48
C THR A 220 -1.87 6.16 -53.55
N ASN A 221 -0.91 5.26 -53.28
CA ASN A 221 0.40 5.49 -52.65
C ASN A 221 0.88 6.95 -52.78
N SER A 222 0.67 7.75 -51.74
CA SER A 222 1.32 9.05 -51.58
C SER A 222 2.46 8.88 -50.59
N THR A 223 3.69 8.91 -51.09
CA THR A 223 4.89 9.11 -50.27
C THR A 223 4.77 10.48 -49.58
N ILE A 224 4.86 10.51 -48.25
CA ILE A 224 4.84 11.74 -47.45
C ILE A 224 6.19 12.45 -47.62
N GLU A 225 6.19 13.71 -48.06
CA GLU A 225 7.39 14.57 -48.16
C GLU A 225 7.30 15.63 -47.06
N THR A 226 7.85 15.32 -45.88
CA THR A 226 7.81 16.20 -44.70
C THR A 226 8.69 17.45 -44.86
N ASP A 227 9.71 17.40 -45.71
CA ASP A 227 10.59 18.53 -45.99
C ASP A 227 9.90 19.67 -46.74
N GLN A 228 10.29 20.92 -46.44
CA GLN A 228 9.82 22.09 -47.18
C GLN A 228 10.90 22.70 -48.07
N ILE A 229 10.47 23.20 -49.24
CA ILE A 229 11.35 23.88 -50.20
C ILE A 229 11.80 25.23 -49.63
N VAL A 230 13.10 25.48 -49.64
CA VAL A 230 13.72 26.77 -49.36
C VAL A 230 13.52 27.69 -50.56
N SER A 231 12.97 28.88 -50.31
CA SER A 231 12.76 29.86 -51.38
C SER A 231 14.06 30.43 -51.92
N LEU A 232 14.25 30.35 -53.24
CA LEU A 232 15.36 30.97 -53.95
C LEU A 232 15.02 32.35 -54.55
N ARG A 233 13.80 32.86 -54.33
CA ARG A 233 13.29 34.09 -54.97
C ARG A 233 14.19 35.31 -54.74
N HIS A 234 14.69 35.42 -53.51
CA HIS A 234 15.55 36.53 -53.06
C HIS A 234 17.03 36.11 -52.94
N ALA A 235 17.40 34.93 -53.44
CA ALA A 235 18.78 34.47 -53.49
C ALA A 235 19.54 35.14 -54.63
N ASN A 236 20.84 35.38 -54.43
CA ASN A 236 21.73 35.92 -55.45
C ASN A 236 22.49 34.79 -56.14
N LEU A 237 22.09 34.47 -57.36
CA LEU A 237 22.69 33.40 -58.16
C LEU A 237 23.74 33.95 -59.12
N SER A 238 24.92 33.33 -59.17
CA SER A 238 25.97 33.71 -60.13
C SER A 238 26.71 32.50 -60.69
N SER A 239 27.07 32.58 -61.97
CA SER A 239 27.80 31.53 -62.68
C SER A 239 29.26 31.91 -62.93
N SER A 240 30.15 30.92 -62.97
CA SER A 240 31.58 31.10 -63.21
C SER A 240 31.96 31.67 -64.58
N ASP A 241 31.11 31.50 -65.59
CA ASP A 241 31.31 32.04 -66.94
C ASP A 241 30.94 33.53 -67.06
N GLY A 242 30.16 34.05 -66.10
CA GLY A 242 29.72 35.44 -66.02
C GLY A 242 28.77 35.89 -67.14
N SER A 243 28.33 34.99 -68.02
CA SER A 243 27.48 35.31 -69.19
C SER A 243 26.17 34.52 -69.26
N SER A 244 26.11 33.35 -68.63
CA SER A 244 24.89 32.57 -68.46
C SER A 244 23.94 33.22 -67.45
N ASN A 245 22.64 32.95 -67.59
CA ASN A 245 21.61 33.41 -66.66
C ASN A 245 21.23 32.30 -65.69
N PRO A 246 21.80 32.23 -64.47
CA PRO A 246 21.43 31.21 -63.48
C PRO A 246 20.08 31.48 -62.80
N GLU A 247 19.48 32.66 -62.95
CA GLU A 247 18.16 32.99 -62.35
C GLU A 247 17.04 32.08 -62.87
N VAL A 248 17.23 31.41 -64.02
CA VAL A 248 16.28 30.42 -64.55
C VAL A 248 16.10 29.21 -63.62
N LEU A 249 17.04 28.97 -62.70
CA LEU A 249 16.97 27.88 -61.72
C LEU A 249 16.08 28.20 -60.51
N ILE A 250 15.70 29.46 -60.30
CA ILE A 250 14.79 29.86 -59.20
C ILE A 250 13.44 29.15 -59.35
N CYS A 251 12.99 28.97 -60.59
CA CYS A 251 11.78 28.23 -60.92
C CYS A 251 12.04 27.23 -62.03
N PRO A 252 12.00 25.91 -61.76
CA PRO A 252 12.17 24.88 -62.78
C PRO A 252 10.96 24.83 -63.72
N ALA A 253 10.88 25.78 -64.66
CA ALA A 253 9.77 26.02 -65.58
C ALA A 253 10.16 25.80 -67.06
N GLY A 254 11.05 24.85 -67.32
CA GLY A 254 11.42 24.41 -68.67
C GLY A 254 12.51 25.21 -69.39
N GLU A 255 13.12 26.20 -68.73
CA GLU A 255 14.36 26.86 -69.19
C GLU A 255 15.57 26.28 -68.43
N GLU A 256 16.70 26.07 -69.11
CA GLU A 256 17.89 25.45 -68.53
C GLU A 256 19.04 26.46 -68.36
N TRP A 257 19.71 26.44 -67.21
CA TRP A 257 20.97 27.17 -67.03
C TRP A 257 22.06 26.44 -67.82
N THR A 258 22.57 27.05 -68.90
CA THR A 258 23.55 26.41 -69.80
C THR A 258 24.89 27.15 -69.84
N VAL A 259 25.99 26.41 -69.77
CA VAL A 259 27.38 26.90 -69.90
C VAL A 259 28.13 26.07 -70.94
N SER A 260 28.93 26.72 -71.80
CA SER A 260 29.78 26.01 -72.77
C SER A 260 31.04 25.46 -72.11
N GLY A 261 31.38 24.19 -72.36
CA GLY A 261 32.51 23.47 -71.75
C GLY A 261 32.04 22.36 -70.81
N SER A 262 32.97 21.55 -70.32
CA SER A 262 32.69 20.33 -69.53
C SER A 262 32.70 20.52 -68.01
N SER A 263 32.83 21.77 -67.52
CA SER A 263 32.83 22.10 -66.09
C SER A 263 32.34 23.53 -65.86
N ALA A 264 31.52 23.75 -64.84
CA ALA A 264 30.99 25.06 -64.47
C ALA A 264 30.77 25.16 -62.95
N THR A 265 30.63 26.38 -62.43
CA THR A 265 30.31 26.60 -61.00
C THR A 265 29.13 27.55 -60.90
N LEU A 266 28.15 27.14 -60.10
CA LEU A 266 26.97 27.92 -59.71
C LEU A 266 27.12 28.30 -58.23
N ASN A 267 27.07 29.59 -57.95
CA ASN A 267 27.01 30.12 -56.58
C ASN A 267 25.58 30.56 -56.29
N ILE A 268 25.03 30.09 -55.18
CA ILE A 268 23.69 30.44 -54.68
C ILE A 268 23.88 31.05 -53.30
N GLN A 269 23.90 32.38 -53.23
CA GLN A 269 23.95 33.09 -51.95
C GLN A 269 22.53 33.28 -51.45
N LEU A 270 22.20 32.66 -50.32
CA LEU A 270 20.90 32.76 -49.69
C LEU A 270 20.75 34.09 -48.94
N PRO A 271 19.53 34.64 -48.85
CA PRO A 271 19.26 35.88 -48.10
C PRO A 271 19.35 35.70 -46.58
N PHE A 272 19.32 34.46 -46.10
CA PHE A 272 19.45 34.05 -44.70
C PHE A 272 20.10 32.66 -44.62
N THR A 273 20.53 32.29 -43.43
CA THR A 273 21.07 30.96 -43.14
C THR A 273 19.95 29.93 -43.08
N VAL A 274 20.14 28.80 -43.76
CA VAL A 274 19.23 27.63 -43.70
C VAL A 274 19.97 26.40 -43.24
N ILE A 275 19.24 25.44 -42.69
CA ILE A 275 19.76 24.11 -42.36
C ILE A 275 19.19 23.15 -43.41
N PRO A 276 19.91 22.85 -44.51
CA PRO A 276 19.33 22.09 -45.59
C PRO A 276 19.31 20.60 -45.25
N SER A 277 18.17 19.95 -45.48
CA SER A 277 18.00 18.50 -45.31
C SER A 277 18.40 17.73 -46.57
N LYS A 278 17.96 18.22 -47.75
CA LYS A 278 18.29 17.62 -49.05
C LYS A 278 18.33 18.63 -50.20
N LEU A 279 18.88 18.18 -51.33
CA LEU A 279 18.91 18.88 -52.62
C LEU A 279 18.20 18.04 -53.66
N ARG A 280 17.39 18.66 -54.51
CA ARG A 280 16.82 18.03 -55.70
C ARG A 280 17.43 18.65 -56.94
N ILE A 281 18.03 17.82 -57.79
CA ILE A 281 18.74 18.26 -59.00
C ILE A 281 18.03 17.69 -60.23
N TYR A 282 17.70 18.56 -61.16
CA TYR A 282 17.12 18.20 -62.46
C TYR A 282 18.20 18.36 -63.53
N ASN A 283 18.62 17.23 -64.10
CA ASN A 283 19.61 17.21 -65.17
C ASN A 283 19.02 17.78 -66.48
N SER A 284 19.87 18.16 -67.43
CA SER A 284 19.44 18.69 -68.73
C SER A 284 18.65 17.64 -69.53
N ALA A 285 17.57 18.05 -70.18
CA ALA A 285 16.86 17.19 -71.13
C ALA A 285 17.64 17.00 -72.46
N ASN A 286 18.74 17.75 -72.65
CA ASN A 286 19.61 17.65 -73.81
C ASN A 286 20.86 16.83 -73.48
N VAL A 287 20.94 15.64 -74.11
CA VAL A 287 22.02 14.65 -73.95
C VAL A 287 23.44 15.18 -74.16
N ASN A 288 23.63 16.31 -74.86
CA ASN A 288 24.96 16.90 -75.08
C ASN A 288 25.38 17.90 -73.99
N SER A 289 24.50 18.17 -73.01
CA SER A 289 24.71 19.13 -71.93
C SER A 289 24.47 18.55 -70.53
N GLU A 290 24.19 17.25 -70.41
CA GLU A 290 23.96 16.58 -69.11
C GLU A 290 25.22 16.55 -68.25
N ILE A 291 25.04 16.73 -66.94
CA ILE A 291 26.09 16.61 -65.93
C ILE A 291 26.19 15.15 -65.51
N SER A 292 27.39 14.59 -65.47
CA SER A 292 27.63 13.22 -64.96
C SER A 292 28.16 13.20 -63.53
N MET A 293 28.88 14.27 -63.13
CA MET A 293 29.53 14.33 -61.83
C MET A 293 29.52 15.76 -61.28
N PHE A 294 29.17 15.91 -60.00
CA PHE A 294 29.22 17.19 -59.31
C PHE A 294 29.85 17.08 -57.92
N ARG A 295 30.09 18.24 -57.31
CA ARG A 295 30.33 18.37 -55.88
C ARG A 295 29.70 19.64 -55.34
N LEU A 296 29.46 19.66 -54.04
CA LEU A 296 28.89 20.79 -53.33
C LEU A 296 29.84 21.31 -52.24
N ILE A 297 30.00 22.63 -52.17
CA ILE A 297 30.74 23.31 -51.10
C ILE A 297 29.81 24.33 -50.47
N THR A 298 29.78 24.42 -49.13
CA THR A 298 28.94 25.39 -48.40
C THR A 298 29.77 26.34 -47.55
N SER A 299 29.20 27.51 -47.23
CA SER A 299 29.72 28.49 -46.26
C SER A 299 28.81 28.45 -45.01
N PRO A 300 29.35 28.67 -43.79
CA PRO A 300 30.69 29.16 -43.46
C PRO A 300 31.78 28.08 -43.36
N THR A 301 31.41 26.80 -43.42
CA THR A 301 32.33 25.67 -43.25
C THR A 301 33.43 25.63 -44.32
N ASN A 302 33.15 26.14 -45.53
CA ASN A 302 34.02 26.10 -46.70
C ASN A 302 34.54 24.68 -47.04
N GLY A 303 33.79 23.65 -46.63
CA GLY A 303 34.10 22.23 -46.85
C GLY A 303 33.33 21.64 -48.02
N ILE A 304 33.81 20.50 -48.54
CA ILE A 304 33.01 19.67 -49.46
C ILE A 304 31.97 18.93 -48.62
N MET A 305 30.71 18.96 -49.06
CA MET A 305 29.61 18.31 -48.33
C MET A 305 29.56 16.82 -48.64
N ASN A 306 29.33 16.03 -47.60
CA ASN A 306 28.99 14.62 -47.74
C ASN A 306 27.49 14.52 -47.97
N LEU A 307 27.10 13.79 -49.00
CA LEU A 307 25.73 13.61 -49.43
C LEU A 307 25.38 12.12 -49.49
N THR A 308 24.12 11.81 -49.19
CA THR A 308 23.54 10.47 -49.31
C THR A 308 22.44 10.52 -50.37
N TYR A 309 22.34 9.50 -51.21
CA TYR A 309 21.30 9.39 -52.24
C TYR A 309 20.84 7.92 -52.38
N VAL A 310 19.64 7.71 -52.92
CA VAL A 310 19.20 6.37 -53.33
C VAL A 310 19.75 6.12 -54.74
N ASP A 311 20.57 5.09 -54.92
CA ASP A 311 21.13 4.77 -56.23
C ASP A 311 20.02 4.23 -57.16
N PRO A 312 19.67 4.94 -58.26
CA PRO A 312 18.56 4.52 -59.11
C PRO A 312 18.77 3.17 -59.78
N GLN A 313 20.01 2.66 -59.89
CA GLN A 313 20.29 1.36 -60.49
C GLN A 313 20.12 0.19 -59.51
N THR A 314 20.28 0.42 -58.20
CA THR A 314 20.24 -0.65 -57.19
C THR A 314 19.07 -0.53 -56.21
N GLY A 315 18.48 0.65 -56.06
CA GLY A 315 17.48 0.95 -55.02
C GLY A 315 18.07 1.08 -53.62
N GLU A 316 19.40 0.97 -53.45
CA GLU A 316 20.07 1.03 -52.14
C GLU A 316 20.61 2.43 -51.86
N LEU A 317 20.68 2.80 -50.57
CA LEU A 317 21.34 4.02 -50.11
C LEU A 317 22.84 3.98 -50.42
N SER A 318 23.32 5.03 -51.09
CA SER A 318 24.72 5.25 -51.44
C SER A 318 25.15 6.64 -50.98
N PHE A 319 26.46 6.83 -50.79
CA PHE A 319 27.02 8.09 -50.31
C PHE A 319 28.10 8.63 -51.26
N CYS A 320 28.22 9.95 -51.33
CA CYS A 320 29.21 10.65 -52.13
C CYS A 320 29.69 11.93 -51.44
N ASP A 321 30.87 12.41 -51.81
CA ASP A 321 31.47 13.64 -51.27
C ASP A 321 31.94 14.60 -52.40
N ALA A 322 33.19 14.44 -52.85
CA ALA A 322 33.79 15.24 -53.91
C ALA A 322 33.41 14.75 -55.31
N TRP A 323 32.73 13.61 -55.43
CA TRP A 323 32.34 12.97 -56.70
C TRP A 323 30.93 12.37 -56.56
N CYS A 324 29.91 13.23 -56.65
CA CYS A 324 28.51 12.81 -56.62
C CYS A 324 27.98 12.55 -58.04
N PRO A 325 27.47 11.34 -58.33
CA PRO A 325 27.03 10.97 -59.66
C PRO A 325 25.64 11.51 -59.98
N LEU A 326 25.44 11.98 -61.21
CA LEU A 326 24.12 12.26 -61.80
C LEU A 326 23.96 11.39 -63.04
N LEU A 327 22.89 10.60 -63.10
CA LEU A 327 22.60 9.75 -64.26
C LEU A 327 22.16 10.62 -65.44
N SER A 328 22.42 10.11 -66.65
CA SER A 328 21.81 10.67 -67.86
C SER A 328 20.30 10.51 -67.80
N SER A 329 19.55 11.42 -68.44
CA SER A 329 18.08 11.38 -68.43
C SER A 329 17.55 10.06 -69.00
N SER A 330 18.25 9.48 -69.98
CA SER A 330 17.89 8.16 -70.53
C SER A 330 18.11 7.01 -69.55
N GLU A 331 19.18 7.04 -68.75
CA GLU A 331 19.46 6.01 -67.75
C GLU A 331 18.50 6.13 -66.57
N LEU A 332 18.18 7.36 -66.15
CA LEU A 332 17.24 7.63 -65.05
C LEU A 332 15.80 7.19 -65.40
N VAL A 333 15.34 7.43 -66.64
CA VAL A 333 14.04 6.93 -67.13
C VAL A 333 14.04 5.39 -67.20
N SER A 334 15.13 4.79 -67.68
CA SER A 334 15.22 3.32 -67.78
C SER A 334 15.18 2.67 -66.39
N ALA A 335 15.94 3.22 -65.44
CA ALA A 335 15.92 2.81 -64.04
C ALA A 335 14.50 2.96 -63.43
N TYR A 336 13.80 4.04 -63.74
CA TYR A 336 12.44 4.26 -63.25
C TYR A 336 11.46 3.22 -63.79
N GLU A 337 11.59 2.78 -65.04
CA GLU A 337 10.72 1.74 -65.61
C GLU A 337 11.01 0.34 -65.03
N ASP A 338 12.25 0.09 -64.59
CA ASP A 338 12.71 -1.22 -64.08
C ASP A 338 12.65 -1.38 -62.54
N SER A 339 12.32 -0.33 -61.79
CA SER A 339 12.25 -0.32 -60.31
C SER A 339 10.83 -0.34 -59.76
N ASP A 340 10.61 -0.92 -58.57
CA ASP A 340 9.33 -0.76 -57.85
C ASP A 340 9.27 0.59 -57.14
N SER A 341 8.07 1.06 -56.76
CA SER A 341 7.91 2.38 -56.12
C SER A 341 8.63 2.50 -54.77
N ILE A 342 8.86 1.37 -54.09
CA ILE A 342 9.55 1.32 -52.79
C ILE A 342 11.07 1.46 -52.94
N ASP A 343 11.64 1.08 -54.10
CA ASP A 343 13.08 1.20 -54.37
C ASP A 343 13.49 2.63 -54.78
N ARG A 344 12.50 3.53 -54.87
CA ARG A 344 12.68 4.92 -55.33
C ARG A 344 12.73 5.93 -54.21
N VAL A 345 12.43 5.51 -52.98
CA VAL A 345 12.35 6.34 -51.79
C VAL A 345 13.03 5.64 -50.62
N ALA A 346 13.80 6.37 -49.84
CA ALA A 346 14.37 5.89 -48.59
C ALA A 346 14.29 7.00 -47.52
N GLU A 347 14.03 6.60 -46.28
CA GLU A 347 14.13 7.48 -45.12
C GLU A 347 15.60 7.71 -44.76
N TYR A 348 15.95 8.94 -44.41
CA TYR A 348 17.30 9.31 -44.01
C TYR A 348 17.30 10.49 -43.04
N GLY A 349 17.54 10.20 -41.75
CA GLY A 349 17.36 11.19 -40.69
C GLY A 349 15.92 11.69 -40.65
N ASP A 350 15.73 13.00 -40.50
CA ASP A 350 14.40 13.65 -40.44
C ASP A 350 13.82 13.96 -41.85
N SER A 351 14.31 13.30 -42.90
CA SER A 351 14.01 13.61 -44.30
C SER A 351 13.77 12.34 -45.13
N THR A 352 13.10 12.49 -46.27
CA THR A 352 12.91 11.42 -47.26
C THR A 352 13.70 11.72 -48.52
N ILE A 353 14.51 10.75 -48.97
CA ILE A 353 15.29 10.82 -50.20
C ILE A 353 14.57 10.05 -51.28
N SER A 354 14.33 10.68 -52.42
CA SER A 354 13.64 10.10 -53.56
C SER A 354 14.31 10.41 -54.89
N TRP A 355 13.93 9.68 -55.93
CA TRP A 355 14.26 10.03 -57.31
C TRP A 355 13.11 9.71 -58.24
N SER A 356 13.07 10.39 -59.39
CA SER A 356 12.04 10.20 -60.41
C SER A 356 12.65 10.13 -61.81
N GLN A 357 11.82 10.02 -62.84
CA GLN A 357 12.25 10.15 -64.24
C GLN A 357 12.95 11.49 -64.57
N SER A 358 12.81 12.50 -63.71
CA SER A 358 13.21 13.89 -63.99
C SER A 358 14.21 14.47 -63.00
N TYR A 359 14.41 13.85 -61.84
CA TYR A 359 15.28 14.36 -60.79
C TYR A 359 15.94 13.26 -59.98
N GLN A 360 17.05 13.62 -59.34
CA GLN A 360 17.68 12.86 -58.26
C GLN A 360 17.83 13.73 -57.03
N GLU A 361 17.60 13.14 -55.85
CA GLU A 361 17.80 13.82 -54.56
C GLU A 361 19.06 13.36 -53.84
N PHE A 362 19.63 14.29 -53.08
CA PHE A 362 20.84 14.10 -52.29
C PHE A 362 20.63 14.74 -50.91
N ALA A 363 20.53 13.94 -49.86
CA ALA A 363 20.43 14.42 -48.48
C ALA A 363 21.80 14.83 -47.93
N PHE A 364 21.80 15.83 -47.06
CA PHE A 364 22.99 16.22 -46.30
C PHE A 364 23.23 15.25 -45.15
N VAL A 365 24.47 14.79 -45.00
CA VAL A 365 24.84 13.91 -43.87
C VAL A 365 24.93 14.69 -42.55
N ASN A 366 25.27 15.98 -42.61
CA ASN A 366 25.44 16.82 -41.43
C ASN A 366 24.44 17.97 -41.46
N SER A 367 23.78 18.22 -40.33
CA SER A 367 23.01 19.44 -40.09
C SER A 367 23.97 20.62 -39.92
N LEU A 368 23.92 21.57 -40.85
CA LEU A 368 24.84 22.70 -40.91
C LEU A 368 24.08 23.96 -41.33
N ASP A 369 24.40 25.07 -40.67
CA ASP A 369 24.00 26.41 -41.10
C ASP A 369 24.68 26.77 -42.43
N VAL A 370 23.86 27.02 -43.47
CA VAL A 370 24.32 27.32 -44.83
C VAL A 370 23.78 28.67 -45.29
N ASP A 371 24.67 29.59 -45.64
CA ASP A 371 24.34 30.89 -46.24
C ASP A 371 24.76 31.02 -47.72
N LEU A 372 25.67 30.15 -48.19
CA LEU A 372 26.10 30.07 -49.58
C LEU A 372 26.28 28.60 -49.99
N LEU A 373 25.69 28.23 -51.12
CA LEU A 373 25.94 26.97 -51.80
C LEU A 373 26.75 27.20 -53.07
N ASN A 374 27.85 26.47 -53.21
CA ASN A 374 28.71 26.46 -54.39
C ASN A 374 28.63 25.08 -55.05
N PHE A 375 27.77 24.97 -56.05
CA PHE A 375 27.61 23.77 -56.87
C PHE A 375 28.64 23.76 -57.99
N GLN A 376 29.45 22.71 -58.08
CA GLN A 376 30.48 22.57 -59.11
C GLN A 376 30.19 21.35 -59.96
N ALA A 377 29.87 21.59 -61.24
CA ALA A 377 29.80 20.54 -62.24
C ALA A 377 31.24 20.16 -62.65
N LEU A 378 31.63 18.91 -62.38
CA LEU A 378 32.99 18.43 -62.56
C LEU A 378 33.18 17.78 -63.94
N GLU A 379 32.17 17.03 -64.39
CA GLU A 379 32.18 16.31 -65.67
C GLU A 379 30.79 16.36 -66.33
N SER A 380 30.78 16.26 -67.67
CA SER A 380 29.59 16.18 -68.51
C SER A 380 29.60 14.92 -69.37
N TYR A 381 28.42 14.41 -69.72
CA TYR A 381 28.27 13.42 -70.78
C TYR A 381 28.57 13.98 -72.19
N GLY A 382 28.59 15.30 -72.37
CA GLY A 382 28.83 16.00 -73.64
C GLY A 382 29.81 17.17 -73.56
N ASP A 383 29.66 18.15 -74.45
CA ASP A 383 30.57 19.30 -74.63
C ASP A 383 30.09 20.59 -73.91
N ALA A 384 28.96 20.52 -73.22
CA ALA A 384 28.34 21.63 -72.50
C ALA A 384 27.82 21.16 -71.12
N ILE A 385 27.48 22.10 -70.24
CA ILE A 385 26.85 21.82 -68.95
C ILE A 385 25.51 22.53 -68.92
N ALA A 386 24.44 21.83 -68.53
CA ALA A 386 23.16 22.45 -68.24
C ALA A 386 22.41 21.78 -67.07
N LEU A 387 21.67 22.60 -66.32
CA LEU A 387 20.71 22.17 -65.31
C LEU A 387 19.31 22.68 -65.67
N ALA A 388 18.31 21.81 -65.57
CA ALA A 388 16.91 22.17 -65.79
C ALA A 388 16.21 22.69 -64.53
N GLY A 389 16.83 22.48 -63.35
CA GLY A 389 16.25 22.82 -62.07
C GLY A 389 17.18 22.49 -60.91
N PHE A 390 17.06 23.25 -59.83
CA PHE A 390 17.83 23.07 -58.61
C PHE A 390 16.98 23.52 -57.42
N GLU A 391 16.64 22.62 -56.51
CA GLU A 391 15.82 22.91 -55.33
C GLU A 391 16.56 22.49 -54.06
N ILE A 392 16.32 23.25 -52.99
CA ILE A 392 16.90 23.03 -51.66
C ILE A 392 15.74 22.82 -50.70
N TYR A 393 15.87 21.87 -49.79
CA TYR A 393 14.86 21.51 -48.80
C TYR A 393 15.41 21.65 -47.38
N GLN A 394 14.51 21.84 -46.41
CA GLN A 394 14.81 21.84 -44.98
C GLN A 394 13.69 21.11 -44.21
N SER A 395 14.05 20.35 -43.18
CA SER A 395 13.10 19.64 -42.30
C SER A 395 12.50 20.58 -41.24
N ILE A 396 13.30 21.52 -40.73
CA ILE A 396 12.86 22.60 -39.85
C ILE A 396 12.59 23.84 -40.71
N PHE A 397 11.33 24.27 -40.79
CA PHE A 397 10.95 25.38 -41.67
C PHE A 397 10.59 26.65 -40.86
N PRO A 398 11.24 27.80 -41.15
CA PRO A 398 10.93 29.06 -40.52
C PRO A 398 9.74 29.76 -41.17
N THR A 399 8.97 30.48 -40.35
CA THR A 399 8.03 31.52 -40.78
C THR A 399 8.53 32.85 -40.24
N TYR A 400 9.07 33.70 -41.10
CA TYR A 400 9.63 34.99 -40.75
C TYR A 400 8.54 36.05 -40.55
N ALA A 401 8.77 36.99 -39.64
CA ALA A 401 7.91 38.15 -39.44
C ALA A 401 8.05 39.17 -40.58
N TYR A 402 9.22 39.22 -41.21
CA TYR A 402 9.40 39.97 -42.45
C TYR A 402 8.93 39.12 -43.63
N ASP A 403 7.66 39.27 -43.99
CA ASP A 403 6.94 38.37 -44.91
C ASP A 403 7.59 38.16 -46.28
N VAL A 404 8.38 39.12 -46.75
CA VAL A 404 9.16 39.01 -48.01
C VAL A 404 10.09 37.79 -47.99
N LEU A 405 10.57 37.36 -46.82
CA LEU A 405 11.41 36.18 -46.67
C LEU A 405 10.62 34.86 -46.74
N ASN A 406 9.30 34.90 -46.63
CA ASN A 406 8.41 33.74 -46.79
C ASN A 406 7.92 33.56 -48.24
N ASP A 407 8.22 34.50 -49.13
CA ASP A 407 7.81 34.44 -50.54
C ASP A 407 8.22 33.09 -51.17
N PRO A 408 7.33 32.39 -51.88
CA PRO A 408 7.71 31.15 -52.55
C PRO A 408 8.68 31.40 -53.71
N SER A 409 9.49 30.39 -54.05
CA SER A 409 10.38 30.44 -55.22
C SER A 409 9.61 30.80 -56.50
N CYS A 410 8.41 30.22 -56.66
CA CYS A 410 7.56 30.37 -57.83
C CYS A 410 6.15 30.81 -57.48
N ASP A 411 5.51 31.53 -58.39
CA ASP A 411 4.09 31.87 -58.31
C ASP A 411 3.25 30.57 -58.51
N SER A 412 3.11 29.78 -57.45
CA SER A 412 2.39 28.50 -57.44
C SER A 412 1.09 28.56 -56.63
N THR A 413 0.27 27.52 -56.73
CA THR A 413 -0.96 27.36 -55.94
C THR A 413 -0.74 26.66 -54.59
N VAL A 414 0.52 26.38 -54.22
CA VAL A 414 0.88 25.69 -52.98
C VAL A 414 0.79 26.69 -51.81
N ARG A 415 0.31 26.24 -50.65
CA ARG A 415 0.32 27.06 -49.44
C ARG A 415 1.74 27.13 -48.91
N TYR A 416 2.20 28.34 -48.61
CA TYR A 416 3.48 28.60 -47.97
C TYR A 416 3.22 29.33 -46.67
N SER A 417 4.22 29.30 -45.78
CA SER A 417 4.16 30.06 -44.55
C SER A 417 3.99 31.55 -44.86
N GLN A 418 3.20 32.27 -44.05
CA GLN A 418 2.94 33.69 -44.23
C GLN A 418 2.94 34.41 -42.89
N SER A 419 3.10 35.72 -42.91
CA SER A 419 3.01 36.57 -41.72
C SER A 419 2.24 37.86 -41.99
N GLU A 420 1.42 38.27 -41.03
CA GLU A 420 0.68 39.53 -41.06
C GLU A 420 1.12 40.44 -39.91
N LEU A 421 1.44 41.69 -40.24
CA LEU A 421 1.89 42.68 -39.25
C LEU A 421 0.74 43.59 -38.83
N THR A 422 0.54 43.72 -37.53
CA THR A 422 -0.37 44.69 -36.91
C THR A 422 0.43 45.84 -36.32
N GLY A 423 0.17 47.07 -36.77
CA GLY A 423 0.93 48.26 -36.38
C GLY A 423 1.90 48.75 -37.48
N SER A 424 2.76 49.72 -37.14
CA SER A 424 3.79 50.24 -38.05
C SER A 424 5.16 49.69 -37.64
N TRP A 425 5.81 48.94 -38.52
CA TRP A 425 7.08 48.26 -38.25
C TRP A 425 8.16 48.70 -39.24
N ASP A 426 9.39 48.78 -38.76
CA ASP A 426 10.60 49.00 -39.55
C ASP A 426 11.38 47.68 -39.69
N VAL A 427 12.08 47.49 -40.81
CA VAL A 427 12.91 46.30 -41.07
C VAL A 427 14.33 46.58 -40.55
N VAL A 428 14.84 45.70 -39.67
CA VAL A 428 16.18 45.80 -39.08
C VAL A 428 16.92 44.48 -39.33
N GLY A 429 17.70 44.43 -40.42
CA GLY A 429 18.34 43.19 -40.84
C GLY A 429 17.32 42.17 -41.36
N SER A 430 17.18 41.05 -40.66
CA SER A 430 16.22 39.97 -40.97
C SER A 430 14.93 40.02 -40.14
N TYR A 431 14.86 40.87 -39.12
CA TYR A 431 13.72 40.95 -38.20
C TYR A 431 12.99 42.31 -38.29
N MET A 432 11.79 42.35 -37.72
CA MET A 432 10.93 43.54 -37.65
C MET A 432 11.08 44.21 -36.29
N GLU A 433 11.17 45.54 -36.25
CA GLU A 433 11.21 46.35 -35.02
C GLU A 433 10.12 47.44 -35.05
N THR A 434 9.49 47.72 -33.92
CA THR A 434 8.62 48.88 -33.75
C THR A 434 8.76 49.48 -32.37
N THR A 435 8.56 50.79 -32.27
CA THR A 435 8.59 51.52 -31.00
C THR A 435 7.27 52.25 -30.79
N VAL A 436 6.60 51.97 -29.68
CA VAL A 436 5.29 52.52 -29.32
C VAL A 436 5.28 53.18 -27.95
N GLN A 437 4.36 54.12 -27.74
CA GLN A 437 4.18 54.78 -26.46
C GLN A 437 3.04 54.13 -25.66
N ILE A 438 3.36 53.50 -24.53
CA ILE A 438 2.38 52.93 -23.60
C ILE A 438 1.95 54.04 -22.62
N SER A 439 0.66 54.40 -22.66
CA SER A 439 0.05 55.37 -21.74
C SER A 439 -1.00 54.68 -20.86
N ASP A 440 -2.30 54.91 -21.11
CA ASP A 440 -3.40 54.31 -20.34
C ASP A 440 -3.93 52.99 -20.95
N GLU A 441 -3.64 52.72 -22.23
CA GLU A 441 -4.07 51.55 -22.98
C GLU A 441 -2.88 51.01 -23.80
N ILE A 442 -2.76 49.68 -23.89
CA ILE A 442 -1.68 49.01 -24.63
C ILE A 442 -2.02 49.09 -26.13
N PRO A 443 -1.13 49.65 -26.97
CA PRO A 443 -1.37 49.70 -28.42
C PRO A 443 -1.46 48.29 -29.02
N ASP A 444 -2.41 48.11 -29.94
CA ASP A 444 -2.58 46.88 -30.71
C ASP A 444 -1.46 46.76 -31.75
N VAL A 445 -0.38 46.10 -31.34
CA VAL A 445 0.84 45.88 -32.13
C VAL A 445 1.26 44.43 -31.97
N GLY A 446 1.52 43.77 -33.09
CA GLY A 446 1.80 42.35 -33.09
C GLY A 446 2.12 41.78 -34.46
N VAL A 447 2.43 40.49 -34.48
CA VAL A 447 2.69 39.69 -35.68
C VAL A 447 1.87 38.41 -35.59
N THR A 448 1.16 38.10 -36.65
CA THR A 448 0.43 36.85 -36.81
C THR A 448 1.22 35.98 -37.78
N PHE A 449 1.75 34.86 -37.31
CA PHE A 449 2.44 33.88 -38.15
C PHE A 449 1.46 32.77 -38.55
N LEU A 450 1.52 32.36 -39.81
CA LEU A 450 0.73 31.30 -40.41
C LEU A 450 1.71 30.25 -40.96
N PRO A 451 2.27 29.36 -40.13
CA PRO A 451 3.18 28.32 -40.61
C PRO A 451 2.44 27.34 -41.53
N ASN A 452 3.14 26.86 -42.56
CA ASN A 452 2.59 25.86 -43.46
C ASN A 452 2.63 24.46 -42.83
N ILE A 453 1.53 24.05 -42.19
CA ILE A 453 1.33 22.67 -41.70
C ILE A 453 0.83 21.82 -42.87
N THR A 454 1.63 20.83 -43.29
CA THR A 454 1.39 20.06 -44.52
C THR A 454 0.74 18.69 -44.25
N TYR A 455 0.99 18.12 -43.07
CA TYR A 455 0.51 16.78 -42.67
C TYR A 455 0.01 16.81 -41.22
N ALA A 456 -0.91 15.91 -40.88
CA ALA A 456 -1.21 15.61 -39.49
C ALA A 456 -0.01 14.89 -38.85
N GLY A 457 0.25 15.14 -37.57
CA GLY A 457 1.44 14.63 -36.89
C GLY A 457 1.84 15.51 -35.69
N ASP A 458 2.93 15.15 -35.03
CA ASP A 458 3.43 15.88 -33.87
C ASP A 458 4.43 16.95 -34.28
N TYR A 459 4.16 18.18 -33.84
CA TYR A 459 4.95 19.35 -34.17
C TYR A 459 5.48 20.05 -32.93
N SER A 460 6.69 20.62 -33.04
CA SER A 460 7.14 21.70 -32.18
C SER A 460 7.20 23.02 -32.94
N ILE A 461 6.75 24.08 -32.26
CA ILE A 461 6.91 25.44 -32.73
C ILE A 461 7.79 26.20 -31.73
N LEU A 462 8.93 26.70 -32.23
CA LEU A 462 9.84 27.55 -31.47
C LEU A 462 9.75 28.98 -31.98
N MET A 463 9.75 29.95 -31.07
CA MET A 463 9.81 31.37 -31.41
C MET A 463 11.18 31.95 -31.12
N TYR A 464 11.78 32.64 -32.10
CA TYR A 464 13.07 33.31 -31.96
C TYR A 464 12.92 34.80 -31.64
N THR A 465 13.66 35.26 -30.63
CA THR A 465 13.70 36.66 -30.19
C THR A 465 15.11 37.23 -30.36
N PRO A 466 15.30 38.27 -31.20
CA PRO A 466 16.58 38.96 -31.37
C PRO A 466 17.14 39.53 -30.06
N GLY A 467 18.47 39.56 -29.96
CA GLY A 467 19.19 40.15 -28.81
C GLY A 467 19.23 41.68 -28.84
N CYS A 468 19.07 42.32 -27.68
CA CYS A 468 19.02 43.77 -27.53
C CYS A 468 20.38 44.43 -27.17
N ALA A 469 21.47 43.65 -27.07
CA ALA A 469 22.78 44.19 -26.72
C ALA A 469 23.39 45.04 -27.85
N GLN A 470 23.16 44.65 -29.11
CA GLN A 470 23.78 45.29 -30.27
C GLN A 470 23.14 46.64 -30.63
N ASP A 471 21.86 46.81 -30.33
CA ASP A 471 21.07 48.02 -30.61
C ASP A 471 20.84 48.91 -29.37
N ASN A 472 21.31 48.49 -28.19
CA ASN A 472 21.12 49.16 -26.89
C ASN A 472 19.66 49.40 -26.50
N THR A 473 18.74 48.51 -26.91
CA THR A 473 17.30 48.67 -26.65
C THR A 473 16.81 47.90 -25.42
N CYS A 474 17.65 47.16 -24.70
CA CYS A 474 17.22 46.25 -23.61
C CYS A 474 16.32 46.90 -22.55
N ASP A 475 16.57 48.15 -22.19
CA ASP A 475 15.81 48.89 -21.17
C ASP A 475 14.43 49.36 -21.68
N THR A 476 14.20 49.35 -23.00
CA THR A 476 12.94 49.72 -23.64
C THR A 476 12.17 48.52 -24.19
N ARG A 477 12.66 47.28 -24.04
CA ARG A 477 11.98 46.08 -24.58
C ARG A 477 10.66 45.76 -23.86
N GLY A 478 9.68 45.29 -24.64
CA GLY A 478 8.36 44.88 -24.15
C GLY A 478 8.25 43.40 -23.77
N ILE A 479 7.10 43.05 -23.20
CA ILE A 479 6.61 41.68 -23.00
C ILE A 479 5.52 41.45 -24.04
N VAL A 480 5.60 40.36 -24.80
CA VAL A 480 4.57 39.94 -25.77
C VAL A 480 3.83 38.71 -25.25
N ASN A 481 2.53 38.64 -25.52
CA ASN A 481 1.74 37.42 -25.36
C ASN A 481 1.71 36.69 -26.71
N VAL A 482 2.08 35.43 -26.71
CA VAL A 482 2.15 34.58 -27.90
C VAL A 482 1.16 33.45 -27.72
N THR A 483 0.20 33.34 -28.63
CA THR A 483 -0.89 32.38 -28.55
C THR A 483 -0.94 31.52 -29.80
N VAL A 484 -0.98 30.21 -29.64
CA VAL A 484 -1.12 29.25 -30.74
C VAL A 484 -2.58 28.84 -30.86
N VAL A 485 -3.15 28.97 -32.05
CA VAL A 485 -4.59 28.78 -32.31
C VAL A 485 -4.79 27.79 -33.45
N ASP A 486 -5.61 26.77 -33.24
CA ASP A 486 -6.12 25.92 -34.31
C ASP A 486 -7.16 26.70 -35.13
N ILE A 487 -6.91 26.88 -36.42
CA ILE A 487 -7.75 27.71 -37.29
C ILE A 487 -9.10 27.05 -37.59
N ALA A 488 -9.16 25.72 -37.65
CA ALA A 488 -10.38 24.99 -37.98
C ALA A 488 -11.36 24.93 -36.80
N LEU A 489 -10.82 24.78 -35.59
CA LEU A 489 -11.58 24.68 -34.34
C LEU A 489 -11.83 26.03 -33.67
N ASP A 490 -11.07 27.07 -34.05
CA ASP A 490 -11.05 28.39 -33.40
C ASP A 490 -10.71 28.27 -31.89
N GLU A 491 -9.81 27.34 -31.57
CA GLU A 491 -9.40 26.98 -30.21
C GLU A 491 -7.96 27.43 -29.93
N VAL A 492 -7.74 27.97 -28.72
CA VAL A 492 -6.40 28.30 -28.23
C VAL A 492 -5.75 27.04 -27.68
N LEU A 493 -4.65 26.61 -28.30
CA LEU A 493 -3.88 25.43 -27.90
C LEU A 493 -2.94 25.77 -26.73
N GLU A 494 -2.16 26.84 -26.87
CA GLU A 494 -1.13 27.25 -25.92
C GLU A 494 -1.02 28.79 -25.87
N SER A 495 -0.58 29.35 -24.74
CA SER A 495 -0.33 30.79 -24.62
C SER A 495 0.81 31.12 -23.65
N HIS A 496 1.80 31.87 -24.11
CA HIS A 496 3.01 32.20 -23.36
C HIS A 496 3.30 33.71 -23.31
N LEU A 497 3.82 34.19 -22.18
CA LEU A 497 4.36 35.54 -22.05
C LEU A 497 5.87 35.54 -22.29
N ILE A 498 6.32 36.18 -23.36
CA ILE A 498 7.73 36.22 -23.77
C ILE A 498 8.32 37.59 -23.50
N TYR A 499 9.38 37.61 -22.69
CA TYR A 499 10.18 38.81 -22.38
C TYR A 499 11.26 39.00 -23.46
N GLN A 500 11.32 40.19 -24.06
CA GLN A 500 12.26 40.49 -25.15
C GLN A 500 13.54 41.21 -24.68
N THR A 501 13.88 41.11 -23.38
CA THR A 501 15.03 41.80 -22.75
C THR A 501 16.34 41.00 -22.82
N ASN A 502 16.41 39.97 -23.66
CA ASN A 502 17.57 39.10 -23.83
C ASN A 502 18.73 39.84 -24.52
N GLN A 503 19.93 39.77 -23.93
CA GLN A 503 21.12 40.46 -24.46
C GLN A 503 21.54 39.89 -25.83
N GLU A 504 21.55 38.56 -25.93
CA GLU A 504 21.81 37.80 -27.16
C GLU A 504 20.52 37.16 -27.66
N GLU A 505 20.50 36.65 -28.89
CA GLU A 505 19.36 35.91 -29.44
C GLU A 505 18.95 34.73 -28.52
N LYS A 506 17.64 34.50 -28.39
CA LYS A 506 17.08 33.33 -27.69
C LYS A 506 15.95 32.71 -28.50
N TYR A 507 15.59 31.49 -28.15
CA TYR A 507 14.33 30.87 -28.57
C TYR A 507 13.49 30.47 -27.35
N ASP A 508 12.18 30.42 -27.53
CA ASP A 508 11.20 29.94 -26.56
C ASP A 508 10.33 28.87 -27.25
N SER A 509 10.11 27.70 -26.63
CA SER A 509 9.15 26.71 -27.13
C SER A 509 7.74 27.18 -26.81
N ILE A 510 6.91 27.35 -27.84
CA ILE A 510 5.56 27.91 -27.70
C ILE A 510 4.45 26.89 -27.98
N PHE A 511 4.80 25.70 -28.46
CA PHE A 511 3.89 24.58 -28.67
C PHE A 511 4.69 23.28 -28.89
N TYR A 512 4.21 22.20 -28.29
CA TYR A 512 4.59 20.82 -28.59
C TYR A 512 3.33 19.95 -28.52
N GLY A 513 3.00 19.23 -29.58
CA GLY A 513 1.85 18.34 -29.61
C GLY A 513 1.35 18.05 -31.01
N HIS A 514 0.25 17.32 -31.07
CA HIS A 514 -0.36 16.88 -32.31
C HIS A 514 -1.10 18.01 -33.02
N LEU A 515 -0.87 18.19 -34.33
CA LEU A 515 -1.59 19.16 -35.16
C LEU A 515 -2.22 18.49 -36.39
N ASP A 516 -3.54 18.43 -36.40
CA ASP A 516 -4.34 17.96 -37.56
C ASP A 516 -4.66 19.07 -38.57
N ASN A 517 -4.72 20.31 -38.09
CA ASN A 517 -5.19 21.46 -38.87
C ASN A 517 -4.11 22.53 -38.99
N ALA A 518 -4.34 23.47 -39.91
CA ALA A 518 -3.52 24.67 -40.00
C ALA A 518 -3.63 25.48 -38.70
N VAL A 519 -2.48 25.95 -38.21
CA VAL A 519 -2.40 26.78 -37.01
C VAL A 519 -2.03 28.22 -37.33
N ARG A 520 -2.40 29.12 -36.43
CA ARG A 520 -1.99 30.52 -36.43
C ARG A 520 -1.32 30.84 -35.10
N VAL A 521 -0.17 31.50 -35.14
CA VAL A 521 0.54 31.98 -33.95
C VAL A 521 0.44 33.49 -33.86
N ASP A 522 -0.30 33.99 -32.88
CA ASP A 522 -0.51 35.42 -32.66
C ASP A 522 0.44 35.94 -31.58
N MET A 523 1.39 36.80 -31.96
CA MET A 523 2.26 37.54 -31.06
C MET A 523 1.73 38.96 -30.90
N VAL A 524 1.32 39.36 -29.70
CA VAL A 524 0.77 40.70 -29.44
C VAL A 524 1.48 41.35 -28.25
N LEU A 525 1.74 42.66 -28.32
CA LEU A 525 2.29 43.42 -27.20
C LEU A 525 1.37 43.30 -25.97
N TYR A 526 1.92 42.78 -24.87
CA TYR A 526 1.20 42.59 -23.62
C TYR A 526 1.46 43.70 -22.61
N SER A 527 2.72 44.08 -22.36
CA SER A 527 3.04 45.18 -21.43
C SER A 527 4.50 45.65 -21.52
N ALA A 528 4.82 46.77 -20.88
CA ALA A 528 6.20 47.16 -20.57
C ALA A 528 6.76 46.32 -19.42
N VAL A 529 8.08 46.12 -19.38
CA VAL A 529 8.75 45.45 -18.26
C VAL A 529 8.63 46.29 -16.97
N ALA A 530 8.18 45.66 -15.88
CA ALA A 530 7.91 46.34 -14.62
C ALA A 530 9.16 47.03 -14.04
N GLY A 531 9.10 48.35 -13.86
CA GLY A 531 10.17 49.16 -13.26
C GLY A 531 10.93 50.07 -14.23
N SER A 532 10.67 50.01 -15.54
CA SER A 532 11.17 51.00 -16.49
C SER A 532 10.40 52.32 -16.33
N SER A 533 11.11 53.46 -16.22
CA SER A 533 10.48 54.78 -16.18
C SER A 533 10.10 55.30 -17.58
N THR A 534 10.10 54.42 -18.57
CA THR A 534 9.95 54.76 -19.98
C THR A 534 8.51 54.48 -20.41
N THR A 535 7.86 55.49 -20.98
CA THR A 535 6.58 55.31 -21.68
C THR A 535 6.77 54.74 -23.09
N GLU A 536 8.02 54.58 -23.53
CA GLU A 536 8.41 54.07 -24.82
C GLU A 536 8.80 52.59 -24.72
N VAL A 537 8.16 51.75 -25.54
CA VAL A 537 8.40 50.31 -25.60
C VAL A 537 8.74 49.89 -27.02
N THR A 538 9.85 49.18 -27.16
CA THR A 538 10.35 48.56 -28.37
C THR A 538 9.92 47.09 -28.40
N VAL A 539 9.32 46.67 -29.52
CA VAL A 539 8.91 45.28 -29.77
C VAL A 539 9.66 44.79 -31.01
N VAL A 540 10.13 43.54 -30.99
CA VAL A 540 10.69 42.88 -32.18
C VAL A 540 9.98 41.58 -32.51
N ALA A 541 10.10 41.16 -33.76
CA ALA A 541 9.70 39.84 -34.21
C ALA A 541 10.67 39.36 -35.30
N ASP A 542 11.27 38.19 -35.12
CA ASP A 542 12.18 37.58 -36.11
C ASP A 542 11.48 36.45 -36.88
N ARG A 543 11.34 35.27 -36.27
CA ARG A 543 10.68 34.12 -36.89
C ARG A 543 10.14 33.14 -35.85
N ILE A 544 9.22 32.29 -36.29
CA ILE A 544 8.97 30.99 -35.66
C ILE A 544 9.58 29.89 -36.52
N THR A 545 10.01 28.78 -35.92
CA THR A 545 10.40 27.57 -36.65
C THR A 545 9.46 26.45 -36.28
N THR A 546 8.97 25.74 -37.29
CA THR A 546 8.13 24.56 -37.11
C THR A 546 8.96 23.34 -37.47
N ASN A 547 9.00 22.38 -36.54
CA ASN A 547 9.62 21.08 -36.73
C ASN A 547 8.54 19.99 -36.62
N ILE A 548 8.55 19.03 -37.53
CA ILE A 548 7.71 17.83 -37.45
C ILE A 548 8.55 16.68 -36.90
N PHE A 549 8.09 16.04 -35.83
CA PHE A 549 8.77 14.90 -35.22
C PHE A 549 8.24 13.59 -35.77
N SER A 550 6.93 13.46 -35.80
CA SER A 550 6.21 12.35 -36.39
C SER A 550 5.21 12.93 -37.40
N ALA A 551 5.19 12.39 -38.61
CA ALA A 551 4.02 12.55 -39.46
C ALA A 551 3.13 11.35 -39.18
N ASP A 552 1.82 11.57 -39.11
CA ASP A 552 0.89 10.45 -39.06
C ASP A 552 1.15 9.53 -40.24
N THR A 553 1.58 8.31 -39.94
CA THR A 553 1.74 7.28 -40.95
C THR A 553 0.38 7.02 -41.59
N LEU A 554 0.16 7.60 -42.78
CA LEU A 554 -0.84 7.09 -43.70
C LEU A 554 -0.33 5.77 -44.29
N GLN A 555 -0.15 4.74 -43.44
CA GLN A 555 -0.13 3.36 -43.91
C GLN A 555 -1.55 3.02 -44.34
N SER A 556 -1.93 3.48 -45.52
CA SER A 556 -3.18 3.07 -46.17
C SER A 556 -3.01 1.64 -46.67
N THR A 557 -3.15 0.66 -45.77
CA THR A 557 -3.53 -0.68 -46.21
C THR A 557 -5.05 -0.68 -46.38
N ASN A 558 -5.53 -1.00 -47.58
CA ASN A 558 -6.92 -1.40 -47.72
C ASN A 558 -7.11 -2.66 -46.87
N GLY A 559 -7.84 -2.59 -45.76
CA GLY A 559 -7.92 -3.69 -44.82
C GLY A 559 -8.59 -3.35 -43.48
N SER A 560 -8.84 -4.39 -42.69
CA SER A 560 -9.25 -4.25 -41.29
C SER A 560 -8.00 -4.08 -40.44
N ILE A 561 -8.01 -3.19 -39.45
CA ILE A 561 -6.98 -3.13 -38.40
C ILE A 561 -6.98 -4.50 -37.69
N PRO A 562 -5.85 -5.23 -37.69
CA PRO A 562 -5.79 -6.61 -37.23
C PRO A 562 -5.65 -6.67 -35.71
N ILE A 563 -6.75 -6.41 -34.98
CA ILE A 563 -6.78 -6.65 -33.54
C ILE A 563 -6.88 -8.16 -33.26
N ASN A 564 -6.07 -8.65 -32.32
CA ASN A 564 -6.06 -10.05 -31.89
C ASN A 564 -5.58 -10.11 -30.44
N GLY A 565 -6.53 -10.15 -29.51
CA GLY A 565 -6.33 -10.18 -28.06
C GLY A 565 -5.81 -8.89 -27.42
N ILE A 566 -5.32 -7.92 -28.19
CA ILE A 566 -4.91 -6.58 -27.73
C ILE A 566 -5.71 -5.53 -28.49
N PHE A 567 -6.23 -4.54 -27.76
CA PHE A 567 -6.89 -3.37 -28.34
C PHE A 567 -6.59 -2.11 -27.51
N GLU A 568 -6.10 -1.08 -28.19
CA GLU A 568 -5.89 0.25 -27.63
C GLU A 568 -7.09 1.15 -27.94
N TYR A 569 -7.68 1.71 -26.88
CA TYR A 569 -8.80 2.62 -26.91
C TYR A 569 -8.36 4.00 -26.40
N SER A 570 -8.44 5.02 -27.25
CA SER A 570 -8.20 6.41 -26.87
C SER A 570 -9.52 7.13 -26.63
N PRO A 571 -9.87 7.51 -25.38
CA PRO A 571 -11.16 8.14 -25.10
C PRO A 571 -11.37 9.49 -25.80
N SER A 572 -10.30 10.27 -25.99
CA SER A 572 -10.31 11.59 -26.64
C SER A 572 -10.87 11.53 -28.07
N ASN A 573 -10.51 10.47 -28.82
CA ASN A 573 -11.00 10.21 -30.17
C ASN A 573 -12.53 10.03 -30.22
N PHE A 574 -13.15 9.60 -29.12
CA PHE A 574 -14.58 9.27 -29.06
C PHE A 574 -15.46 10.37 -28.45
N THR A 575 -14.91 11.55 -28.16
CA THR A 575 -15.64 12.67 -27.51
C THR A 575 -16.89 13.14 -28.27
N ASN A 576 -16.85 13.14 -29.60
CA ASN A 576 -17.98 13.50 -30.48
C ASN A 576 -18.57 12.28 -31.22
N PHE A 577 -18.34 11.08 -30.70
CA PHE A 577 -18.72 9.84 -31.37
C PHE A 577 -20.23 9.71 -31.60
N ASN A 578 -20.60 9.29 -32.80
CA ASN A 578 -21.97 8.93 -33.15
C ASN A 578 -21.99 7.66 -33.99
N ALA A 579 -22.46 6.56 -33.37
CA ALA A 579 -22.57 5.25 -34.00
C ALA A 579 -23.43 5.21 -35.28
N ALA A 580 -24.23 6.26 -35.55
CA ALA A 580 -25.02 6.36 -36.78
C ALA A 580 -24.22 6.89 -38.00
N ASN A 581 -23.01 7.41 -37.81
CA ASN A 581 -22.21 8.03 -38.89
C ASN A 581 -20.73 7.56 -38.87
N LEU A 582 -20.51 6.27 -39.09
CA LEU A 582 -19.17 5.63 -39.00
C LEU A 582 -18.29 5.81 -40.24
N SER A 583 -18.76 6.47 -41.31
CA SER A 583 -18.13 6.43 -42.64
C SER A 583 -17.16 7.58 -42.97
N GLU A 584 -16.95 8.55 -42.08
CA GLU A 584 -16.21 9.79 -42.40
C GLU A 584 -15.05 10.14 -41.45
N THR A 585 -14.78 9.33 -40.42
CA THR A 585 -13.74 9.62 -39.40
C THR A 585 -13.00 8.37 -38.94
N ILE A 586 -11.67 8.41 -38.94
CA ILE A 586 -10.82 7.36 -38.35
C ILE A 586 -10.79 7.58 -36.83
N LEU A 587 -11.38 6.66 -36.07
CA LEU A 587 -11.46 6.74 -34.60
C LEU A 587 -10.54 5.73 -33.91
N VAL A 588 -10.23 4.64 -34.61
CA VAL A 588 -9.26 3.62 -34.21
C VAL A 588 -8.09 3.69 -35.18
N GLY A 589 -6.90 3.97 -34.67
CA GLY A 589 -5.66 4.01 -35.43
C GLY A 589 -4.98 2.65 -35.54
N ASN A 590 -4.17 2.46 -36.58
CA ASN A 590 -3.24 1.34 -36.68
C ASN A 590 -1.97 1.61 -35.84
N THR A 591 -2.18 1.76 -34.54
CA THR A 591 -1.10 2.04 -33.56
C THR A 591 -0.21 0.82 -33.38
N THR A 592 0.96 0.99 -32.76
CA THR A 592 1.88 -0.12 -32.46
C THR A 592 1.15 -1.25 -31.73
N LEU A 593 0.38 -0.95 -30.68
CA LEU A 593 -0.38 -1.97 -29.92
C LEU A 593 -1.44 -2.67 -30.74
N ASN A 594 -2.22 -1.92 -31.54
CA ASN A 594 -3.24 -2.52 -32.40
C ASN A 594 -2.61 -3.38 -33.50
N SER A 595 -1.43 -3.01 -34.00
CA SER A 595 -0.68 -3.76 -35.01
C SER A 595 -0.05 -5.04 -34.46
N LEU A 596 0.26 -5.11 -33.15
CA LEU A 596 0.82 -6.31 -32.51
C LEU A 596 -0.08 -7.54 -32.69
N GLY A 597 -1.40 -7.34 -32.77
CA GLY A 597 -2.34 -8.43 -33.03
C GLY A 597 -2.03 -9.23 -34.30
N SER A 598 -1.40 -8.61 -35.31
CA SER A 598 -0.98 -9.30 -36.54
C SER A 598 0.25 -10.20 -36.38
N ASN A 599 1.08 -9.96 -35.35
CA ASN A 599 2.28 -10.74 -35.04
C ASN A 599 2.02 -11.85 -34.01
N ILE A 600 0.78 -11.97 -33.54
CA ILE A 600 0.34 -12.94 -32.54
C ILE A 600 -0.51 -14.01 -33.24
N SER A 601 -0.31 -15.29 -32.88
CA SER A 601 -1.11 -16.40 -33.40
C SER A 601 -2.61 -16.19 -33.22
N SER A 602 -3.43 -16.72 -34.14
CA SER A 602 -4.90 -16.62 -34.06
C SER A 602 -5.45 -17.24 -32.77
N ASP A 603 -6.56 -16.68 -32.27
CA ASP A 603 -7.29 -17.13 -31.06
C ASP A 603 -6.49 -16.96 -29.76
N ALA A 604 -5.57 -15.99 -29.72
CA ALA A 604 -4.80 -15.68 -28.53
C ALA A 604 -5.68 -15.24 -27.35
N SER A 605 -5.32 -15.69 -26.15
CA SER A 605 -5.89 -15.22 -24.88
C SER A 605 -4.82 -14.45 -24.11
N ILE A 606 -4.97 -13.14 -24.01
CA ILE A 606 -3.90 -12.25 -23.53
C ILE A 606 -4.22 -11.69 -22.14
N GLN A 607 -3.18 -11.59 -21.33
CA GLN A 607 -3.08 -10.96 -20.03
C GLN A 607 -2.03 -9.83 -20.12
N LEU A 608 -2.34 -8.68 -19.53
CA LEU A 608 -1.51 -7.48 -19.55
C LEU A 608 -1.20 -7.04 -18.11
N ALA A 609 0.04 -6.64 -17.89
CA ALA A 609 0.46 -5.99 -16.65
C ALA A 609 1.50 -4.91 -16.96
N LEU A 610 1.42 -3.80 -16.23
CA LEU A 610 2.35 -2.68 -16.36
C LEU A 610 3.25 -2.63 -15.12
N LEU A 611 4.56 -2.64 -15.32
CA LEU A 611 5.56 -2.53 -14.25
C LEU A 611 6.75 -1.73 -14.78
N ASP A 612 7.15 -0.66 -14.08
CA ASP A 612 8.29 0.22 -14.42
C ASP A 612 8.36 0.63 -15.90
N ASP A 613 7.30 1.30 -16.40
CA ASP A 613 7.17 1.77 -17.79
C ASP A 613 7.37 0.67 -18.85
N THR A 614 7.10 -0.59 -18.48
CA THR A 614 7.15 -1.74 -19.36
C THR A 614 5.79 -2.45 -19.34
N LEU A 615 5.18 -2.59 -20.51
CA LEU A 615 3.98 -3.40 -20.67
C LEU A 615 4.39 -4.86 -20.93
N TYR A 616 4.02 -5.74 -20.00
CA TYR A 616 4.18 -7.18 -20.17
C TYR A 616 2.95 -7.77 -20.82
N VAL A 617 3.17 -8.55 -21.87
CA VAL A 617 2.13 -9.25 -22.62
C VAL A 617 2.35 -10.74 -22.43
N ALA A 618 1.44 -11.40 -21.73
CA ALA A 618 1.50 -12.83 -21.46
C ALA A 618 0.18 -13.51 -21.85
N GLY A 619 0.17 -14.82 -22.06
CA GLY A 619 -1.05 -15.51 -22.46
C GLY A 619 -0.82 -16.87 -23.08
N ASP A 620 -1.80 -17.32 -23.87
CA ASP A 620 -1.68 -18.46 -24.79
C ASP A 620 -1.51 -17.94 -26.21
N PHE A 621 -0.28 -17.86 -26.70
CA PHE A 621 0.03 -17.42 -28.06
C PHE A 621 1.45 -17.75 -28.51
N GLN A 622 1.66 -17.69 -29.82
CA GLN A 622 2.99 -17.63 -30.45
C GLN A 622 3.21 -16.24 -31.07
N SER A 623 4.43 -15.73 -30.99
CA SER A 623 4.79 -14.40 -31.50
C SER A 623 6.27 -14.33 -31.90
N ASP A 624 6.59 -13.48 -32.87
CA ASP A 624 7.98 -13.21 -33.27
C ASP A 624 8.80 -12.55 -32.13
N TYR A 625 8.14 -11.97 -31.14
CA TYR A 625 8.77 -11.38 -29.95
C TYR A 625 8.98 -12.40 -28.82
N GLY A 626 8.33 -13.57 -28.85
CA GLY A 626 8.44 -14.59 -27.82
C GLY A 626 7.10 -15.31 -27.59
N ASP A 627 7.15 -16.63 -27.40
CA ASP A 627 5.94 -17.43 -27.17
C ASP A 627 5.41 -17.19 -25.76
N ASN A 628 4.10 -16.99 -25.61
CA ASN A 628 3.35 -16.84 -24.35
C ASN A 628 3.77 -15.69 -23.41
N LEU A 629 4.90 -15.01 -23.68
CA LEU A 629 5.41 -13.89 -22.91
C LEU A 629 6.37 -13.05 -23.76
N PHE A 630 6.11 -11.75 -23.84
CA PHE A 630 7.05 -10.74 -24.32
C PHE A 630 6.77 -9.40 -23.61
N ARG A 631 7.57 -8.38 -23.90
CA ARG A 631 7.39 -7.04 -23.32
C ARG A 631 7.36 -5.96 -24.39
N VAL A 632 6.80 -4.83 -24.04
CA VAL A 632 6.80 -3.60 -24.82
C VAL A 632 7.37 -2.52 -23.92
N ASP A 633 8.57 -2.06 -24.25
CA ASP A 633 9.24 -0.98 -23.52
C ASP A 633 8.58 0.36 -23.94
N ILE A 634 8.21 1.18 -22.96
CA ILE A 634 7.57 2.49 -23.12
C ILE A 634 8.61 3.55 -22.76
N ASP A 635 8.94 4.43 -23.69
CA ASP A 635 9.88 5.52 -23.39
C ASP A 635 9.19 6.79 -22.85
N SER A 636 9.98 7.84 -22.61
CA SER A 636 9.47 9.10 -22.06
C SER A 636 8.50 9.84 -22.98
N ASP A 637 8.51 9.52 -24.28
CA ASP A 637 7.63 10.10 -25.29
C ASP A 637 6.42 9.19 -25.58
N GLU A 638 6.23 8.15 -24.75
CA GLU A 638 5.22 7.09 -24.90
C GLU A 638 5.38 6.23 -26.17
N ASP A 639 6.56 6.26 -26.81
CA ASP A 639 6.86 5.38 -27.93
C ASP A 639 6.99 3.94 -27.47
N LEU A 640 6.35 3.04 -28.23
CA LEU A 640 6.19 1.64 -27.86
C LEU A 640 7.13 0.76 -28.68
N THR A 641 8.04 0.06 -28.01
CA THR A 641 9.00 -0.83 -28.66
C THR A 641 8.83 -2.27 -28.19
N PRO A 642 8.21 -3.16 -29.00
CA PRO A 642 8.07 -4.57 -28.65
C PRO A 642 9.43 -5.27 -28.72
N SER A 643 9.76 -6.01 -27.66
CA SER A 643 11.04 -6.70 -27.54
C SER A 643 10.85 -8.08 -26.90
N SER A 644 11.81 -8.98 -27.18
CA SER A 644 11.77 -10.31 -26.58
C SER A 644 12.14 -10.27 -25.10
N PHE A 645 11.42 -11.04 -24.29
CA PHE A 645 11.66 -11.18 -22.86
C PHE A 645 12.02 -12.63 -22.54
N ASP A 646 13.33 -12.90 -22.43
CA ASP A 646 13.88 -14.25 -22.21
C ASP A 646 13.38 -15.35 -23.18
N GLY A 647 13.02 -14.96 -24.41
CA GLY A 647 12.49 -15.86 -25.44
C GLY A 647 11.06 -16.37 -25.17
N GLY A 648 10.42 -15.91 -24.10
CA GLY A 648 9.08 -16.31 -23.69
C GLY A 648 9.03 -17.61 -22.86
N LEU A 649 7.82 -18.14 -22.70
CA LEU A 649 7.50 -19.33 -21.90
C LEU A 649 7.09 -20.52 -22.78
N ASN A 650 7.38 -21.73 -22.31
CA ASN A 650 7.06 -22.97 -23.04
C ASN A 650 5.58 -23.41 -22.96
N GLY A 651 4.74 -22.64 -22.26
CA GLY A 651 3.33 -22.91 -22.05
C GLY A 651 2.56 -21.64 -21.66
N PRO A 652 1.23 -21.70 -21.61
CA PRO A 652 0.39 -20.52 -21.51
C PRO A 652 0.40 -19.90 -20.10
N VAL A 653 0.33 -18.57 -20.05
CA VAL A 653 0.11 -17.80 -18.81
C VAL A 653 -1.38 -17.55 -18.65
N LEU A 654 -1.95 -17.98 -17.52
CA LEU A 654 -3.38 -17.88 -17.23
C LEU A 654 -3.72 -16.66 -16.38
N SER A 655 -2.76 -16.17 -15.58
CA SER A 655 -2.90 -14.98 -14.74
C SER A 655 -1.60 -14.20 -14.71
N LEU A 656 -1.70 -12.88 -14.89
CA LEU A 656 -0.60 -11.95 -14.83
C LEU A 656 -1.01 -10.77 -13.95
N THR A 657 -0.20 -10.46 -12.94
CA THR A 657 -0.46 -9.32 -12.05
C THR A 657 0.85 -8.76 -11.51
N THR A 658 0.77 -7.65 -10.80
CA THR A 658 1.90 -7.00 -10.13
C THR A 658 1.64 -6.91 -8.63
N ALA A 659 2.65 -7.21 -7.82
CA ALA A 659 2.63 -7.02 -6.36
C ALA A 659 4.03 -6.71 -5.84
N ASP A 660 4.20 -5.65 -5.04
CA ASP A 660 5.48 -5.24 -4.43
C ASP A 660 6.69 -5.22 -5.39
N ASN A 661 6.52 -4.63 -6.57
CA ASN A 661 7.52 -4.60 -7.66
C ASN A 661 7.86 -5.96 -8.28
N TYR A 662 7.11 -7.02 -7.96
CA TYR A 662 7.16 -8.28 -8.68
C TYR A 662 6.09 -8.32 -9.76
N LEU A 663 6.49 -8.78 -10.95
CA LEU A 663 5.59 -9.38 -11.91
C LEU A 663 5.29 -10.81 -11.46
N VAL A 664 4.02 -11.15 -11.29
CA VAL A 664 3.55 -12.47 -10.85
C VAL A 664 2.85 -13.17 -12.01
N LEU A 665 3.40 -14.30 -12.45
CA LEU A 665 2.90 -15.11 -13.56
C LEU A 665 2.46 -16.48 -13.05
N LEU A 666 1.20 -16.83 -13.31
CA LEU A 666 0.65 -18.14 -12.98
C LEU A 666 0.04 -18.79 -14.23
N GLY A 667 0.31 -20.07 -14.46
CA GLY A 667 -0.17 -20.75 -15.67
C GLY A 667 0.30 -22.19 -15.82
N GLU A 668 0.34 -22.68 -17.06
CA GLU A 668 0.69 -24.06 -17.41
C GLU A 668 2.05 -24.11 -18.15
N PHE A 669 3.11 -23.63 -17.50
CA PHE A 669 4.48 -23.60 -18.04
C PHE A 669 5.50 -24.21 -17.09
N ASP A 670 6.56 -24.79 -17.62
CA ASP A 670 7.60 -25.48 -16.83
C ASP A 670 8.99 -24.83 -16.93
N SER A 671 9.22 -24.02 -17.97
CA SER A 671 10.51 -23.38 -18.24
C SER A 671 10.37 -22.15 -19.15
N MET A 672 11.37 -21.26 -19.08
CA MET A 672 11.62 -20.25 -20.12
C MET A 672 12.13 -20.92 -21.40
N ASN A 673 11.88 -20.30 -22.55
CA ASN A 673 12.36 -20.81 -23.85
C ASN A 673 13.86 -20.57 -24.05
N ASN A 674 14.40 -19.46 -23.54
CA ASN A 674 15.84 -19.28 -23.42
C ASN A 674 16.35 -19.80 -22.08
N GLN A 675 17.65 -20.11 -22.03
CA GLN A 675 18.30 -20.55 -20.81
C GLN A 675 18.47 -19.35 -19.86
N THR A 676 17.62 -19.29 -18.84
CA THR A 676 17.61 -18.25 -17.82
C THR A 676 17.77 -18.88 -16.43
N ASP A 677 18.56 -18.24 -15.57
CA ASP A 677 18.73 -18.70 -14.18
C ASP A 677 17.47 -18.33 -13.38
N VAL A 678 16.93 -19.31 -12.64
CA VAL A 678 15.73 -19.15 -11.80
C VAL A 678 16.04 -19.59 -10.37
N SER A 679 15.73 -18.72 -9.41
CA SER A 679 15.84 -19.00 -7.99
C SER A 679 14.60 -19.74 -7.47
N ILE A 680 14.77 -20.97 -6.99
CA ILE A 680 13.66 -21.76 -6.43
C ILE A 680 13.53 -21.47 -4.94
N LEU A 681 12.39 -20.92 -4.52
CA LEU A 681 12.15 -20.44 -3.16
C LEU A 681 11.79 -21.55 -2.17
N SER A 682 11.02 -22.56 -2.59
CA SER A 682 10.46 -23.56 -1.67
C SER A 682 10.73 -25.02 -2.04
N SER A 683 10.67 -25.39 -3.32
CA SER A 683 10.84 -26.78 -3.74
C SER A 683 12.30 -27.16 -3.98
N GLN A 684 12.54 -28.46 -4.17
CA GLN A 684 13.84 -29.00 -4.63
C GLN A 684 13.83 -29.25 -6.15
N ASN A 685 12.82 -28.76 -6.87
CA ASN A 685 12.66 -28.95 -8.30
C ASN A 685 13.09 -27.70 -9.05
N ASP A 686 14.04 -27.83 -9.98
CA ASP A 686 14.57 -26.73 -10.81
C ASP A 686 13.61 -26.36 -11.97
N SER A 687 12.29 -26.46 -11.76
CA SER A 687 11.25 -26.17 -12.77
C SER A 687 10.39 -25.00 -12.29
N LEU A 688 9.79 -24.25 -13.21
CA LEU A 688 8.80 -23.22 -12.88
C LEU A 688 7.50 -23.81 -12.35
N SER A 689 7.08 -24.97 -12.90
CA SER A 689 5.87 -25.71 -12.48
C SER A 689 4.64 -24.80 -12.30
N GLY A 690 4.42 -23.91 -13.26
CA GLY A 690 3.25 -23.03 -13.34
C GLY A 690 3.33 -21.73 -12.53
N SER A 691 4.44 -21.47 -11.81
CA SER A 691 4.63 -20.21 -11.08
C SER A 691 5.97 -19.55 -11.42
N ALA A 692 5.94 -18.26 -11.74
CA ALA A 692 7.13 -17.46 -11.93
C ALA A 692 6.92 -16.03 -11.39
N PHE A 693 7.96 -15.46 -10.80
CA PHE A 693 7.97 -14.11 -10.25
C PHE A 693 9.20 -13.37 -10.76
N PHE A 694 9.06 -12.10 -11.13
CA PHE A 694 10.17 -11.32 -11.66
C PHE A 694 10.25 -9.92 -11.04
N ASN A 695 11.41 -9.55 -10.50
CA ASN A 695 11.72 -8.22 -9.97
C ASN A 695 13.13 -7.73 -10.41
N GLY A 696 13.58 -8.19 -11.58
CA GLY A 696 14.97 -8.07 -12.06
C GLY A 696 15.71 -9.41 -12.07
N GLU A 697 15.31 -10.35 -11.22
CA GLU A 697 15.68 -11.76 -11.28
C GLU A 697 14.43 -12.63 -11.30
N TRP A 698 14.56 -13.87 -11.80
CA TRP A 698 13.46 -14.83 -11.85
C TRP A 698 13.43 -15.71 -10.60
N TYR A 699 12.23 -15.84 -10.03
CA TYR A 699 11.94 -16.71 -8.90
C TYR A 699 10.79 -17.65 -9.25
N SER A 700 10.74 -18.79 -8.56
CA SER A 700 9.61 -19.72 -8.63
C SER A 700 9.49 -20.51 -7.33
N PHE A 701 8.31 -21.03 -7.04
CA PHE A 701 8.16 -22.03 -5.98
C PHE A 701 8.60 -23.43 -6.43
N GLY A 702 8.62 -23.68 -7.74
CA GLY A 702 8.82 -25.01 -8.33
C GLY A 702 7.72 -26.01 -7.96
N SER A 703 6.53 -25.47 -7.71
CA SER A 703 5.29 -26.19 -7.47
C SER A 703 4.12 -25.39 -8.04
N ASP A 704 3.05 -26.10 -8.37
CA ASP A 704 1.79 -25.51 -8.82
C ASP A 704 1.05 -24.92 -7.62
N VAL A 705 0.82 -23.61 -7.67
CA VAL A 705 0.12 -22.83 -6.64
C VAL A 705 -1.28 -22.39 -7.10
N GLY A 706 -1.72 -22.88 -8.26
CA GLY A 706 -2.98 -22.49 -8.90
C GLY A 706 -2.85 -21.19 -9.69
N THR A 707 -4.00 -20.60 -10.02
CA THR A 707 -4.13 -19.44 -10.93
C THR A 707 -4.62 -18.17 -10.23
N SER A 708 -5.14 -18.29 -9.01
CA SER A 708 -5.55 -17.14 -8.21
C SER A 708 -4.38 -16.54 -7.43
N PHE A 709 -4.33 -15.22 -7.37
CA PHE A 709 -3.40 -14.47 -6.57
C PHE A 709 -4.11 -13.32 -5.86
N ALA A 710 -3.80 -13.10 -4.60
CA ALA A 710 -4.13 -11.87 -3.89
C ALA A 710 -3.00 -11.48 -2.94
N TYR A 711 -2.89 -10.19 -2.65
CA TYR A 711 -1.94 -9.66 -1.69
C TYR A 711 -2.68 -9.23 -0.42
N LEU A 712 -2.11 -9.54 0.75
CA LEU A 712 -2.69 -9.19 2.04
C LEU A 712 -1.59 -8.84 3.04
N SER A 713 -1.71 -7.69 3.68
CA SER A 713 -0.84 -7.30 4.80
C SER A 713 -1.61 -7.36 6.12
N LEU A 714 -1.09 -8.10 7.10
CA LEU A 714 -1.67 -8.23 8.45
C LEU A 714 -0.58 -8.05 9.50
N PHE A 715 -0.83 -7.24 10.53
CA PHE A 715 0.13 -7.01 11.62
C PHE A 715 1.52 -6.52 11.16
N GLY A 716 1.59 -5.84 10.01
CA GLY A 716 2.82 -5.34 9.41
C GLY A 716 3.63 -6.39 8.63
N GLU A 717 3.11 -7.61 8.49
CA GLU A 717 3.70 -8.67 7.66
C GLU A 717 2.88 -8.85 6.39
N ASP A 718 3.58 -9.16 5.30
CA ASP A 718 2.99 -9.22 3.96
C ASP A 718 2.89 -10.66 3.46
N TYR A 719 1.72 -10.98 2.90
CA TYR A 719 1.35 -12.33 2.49
C TYR A 719 0.89 -12.37 1.04
N TRP A 720 1.44 -13.32 0.27
CA TRP A 720 0.89 -13.70 -1.03
C TRP A 720 -0.07 -14.87 -0.86
N LEU A 721 -1.31 -14.65 -1.25
CA LEU A 721 -2.40 -15.61 -1.15
C LEU A 721 -2.56 -16.32 -2.50
N PHE A 722 -2.36 -17.64 -2.50
CA PHE A 722 -2.61 -18.51 -3.64
C PHE A 722 -3.82 -19.41 -3.37
N GLU A 723 -4.25 -20.23 -4.34
CA GLU A 723 -5.48 -21.04 -4.20
C GLU A 723 -5.44 -21.99 -3.01
N ASN A 724 -4.26 -22.55 -2.71
CA ASN A 724 -4.10 -23.61 -1.71
C ASN A 724 -3.11 -23.27 -0.60
N GLU A 725 -2.26 -22.28 -0.79
CA GLU A 725 -1.14 -21.97 0.10
C GLU A 725 -0.98 -20.46 0.26
N THR A 726 -0.35 -20.04 1.35
CA THR A 726 -0.07 -18.64 1.63
C THR A 726 1.42 -18.51 1.86
N TRP A 727 2.08 -17.63 1.11
CA TRP A 727 3.50 -17.36 1.25
C TRP A 727 3.71 -16.15 2.15
N ASP A 728 4.57 -16.32 3.16
CA ASP A 728 5.02 -15.25 4.04
C ASP A 728 6.27 -14.60 3.43
N LEU A 729 6.17 -13.33 3.06
CA LEU A 729 7.26 -12.60 2.42
C LEU A 729 8.39 -12.26 3.39
N GLY A 730 8.09 -12.04 4.67
CA GLY A 730 9.08 -11.69 5.69
C GLY A 730 9.95 -12.88 6.09
N GLU A 731 9.33 -14.05 6.26
CA GLU A 731 10.02 -15.30 6.62
C GLU A 731 10.51 -16.11 5.41
N GLU A 732 10.17 -15.69 4.18
CA GLU A 732 10.47 -16.40 2.93
C GLU A 732 10.07 -17.89 2.99
N SER A 733 8.86 -18.18 3.47
CA SER A 733 8.37 -19.56 3.61
C SER A 733 6.85 -19.68 3.51
N TRP A 734 6.36 -20.91 3.31
CA TRP A 734 4.93 -21.19 3.38
C TRP A 734 4.39 -20.94 4.79
N TYR A 735 3.41 -20.05 4.90
CA TYR A 735 2.81 -19.66 6.16
C TYR A 735 2.10 -20.84 6.84
N ILE A 736 2.38 -21.01 8.13
CA ILE A 736 1.74 -22.01 8.98
C ILE A 736 0.95 -21.29 10.06
N ASN A 737 -0.35 -21.54 10.11
CA ASN A 737 -1.25 -21.02 11.14
C ASN A 737 -0.70 -21.27 12.56
N THR A 738 -0.66 -20.21 13.36
CA THR A 738 -0.18 -20.23 14.74
C THR A 738 -1.31 -19.95 15.74
N ASN A 739 -1.03 -20.00 17.04
CA ASN A 739 -1.98 -19.56 18.07
C ASN A 739 -2.19 -18.04 18.11
N LEU A 740 -1.23 -17.27 17.59
CA LEU A 740 -1.29 -15.80 17.57
C LEU A 740 -1.97 -15.27 16.32
N LEU A 741 -1.75 -15.92 15.18
CA LEU A 741 -2.37 -15.55 13.92
C LEU A 741 -2.76 -16.83 13.19
N SER A 742 -4.04 -16.97 12.90
CA SER A 742 -4.53 -18.01 12.01
C SER A 742 -5.53 -17.40 11.05
N PHE A 743 -5.31 -17.58 9.76
CA PHE A 743 -6.23 -17.12 8.75
C PHE A 743 -6.23 -18.03 7.54
N ASN A 744 -7.31 -17.94 6.79
CA ASN A 744 -7.43 -18.51 5.45
C ASN A 744 -8.27 -17.50 4.67
N SER A 745 -7.67 -16.91 3.65
CA SER A 745 -8.27 -15.86 2.86
C SER A 745 -8.36 -16.28 1.40
N THR A 746 -9.53 -16.07 0.79
CA THR A 746 -9.77 -16.43 -0.63
C THR A 746 -9.65 -15.24 -1.57
N ALA A 747 -9.79 -14.03 -1.05
CA ALA A 747 -9.66 -12.80 -1.82
C ALA A 747 -9.30 -11.65 -0.87
N ALA A 748 -8.41 -10.78 -1.31
CA ALA A 748 -8.01 -9.59 -0.58
C ALA A 748 -7.72 -8.45 -1.55
N SER A 749 -7.93 -7.22 -1.09
CA SER A 749 -7.55 -6.02 -1.82
C SER A 749 -7.42 -4.85 -0.85
N SER A 750 -6.51 -3.94 -1.19
CA SER A 750 -6.31 -2.69 -0.48
C SER A 750 -6.52 -1.50 -1.40
N SER A 751 -7.06 -0.41 -0.85
CA SER A 751 -7.19 0.89 -1.52
C SER A 751 -6.98 1.97 -0.47
N SER A 752 -6.07 2.92 -0.73
CA SER A 752 -5.63 3.92 0.25
C SER A 752 -5.11 3.24 1.54
N ASN A 753 -5.78 3.43 2.68
CA ASN A 753 -5.41 2.84 3.98
C ASN A 753 -6.35 1.70 4.40
N VAL A 754 -7.26 1.26 3.53
CA VAL A 754 -8.29 0.28 3.85
C VAL A 754 -7.95 -1.04 3.17
N THR A 755 -8.05 -2.12 3.92
CA THR A 755 -7.93 -3.48 3.40
C THR A 755 -9.24 -4.24 3.64
N LEU A 756 -9.76 -4.85 2.57
CA LEU A 756 -10.84 -5.81 2.64
C LEU A 756 -10.31 -7.19 2.27
N PHE A 757 -10.74 -8.20 3.01
CA PHE A 757 -10.43 -9.58 2.68
C PHE A 757 -11.54 -10.51 3.13
N THR A 758 -11.61 -11.67 2.49
CA THR A 758 -12.66 -12.66 2.73
C THR A 758 -12.10 -13.95 3.25
N GLY A 759 -12.82 -14.61 4.14
CA GLY A 759 -12.46 -15.94 4.63
C GLY A 759 -12.57 -16.02 6.14
N SER A 760 -11.57 -16.59 6.80
CA SER A 760 -11.56 -16.80 8.24
C SER A 760 -10.32 -16.17 8.89
N LEU A 761 -10.50 -15.55 10.06
CA LEU A 761 -9.44 -14.87 10.81
C LEU A 761 -9.59 -15.21 12.31
N ALA A 762 -8.47 -15.58 12.93
CA ALA A 762 -8.31 -15.69 14.36
C ALA A 762 -6.96 -15.05 14.78
N THR A 763 -6.98 -14.21 15.81
CA THR A 763 -5.82 -13.43 16.26
C THR A 763 -5.75 -13.37 17.77
N SER A 764 -4.55 -13.50 18.32
CA SER A 764 -4.22 -13.26 19.72
C SER A 764 -2.91 -12.47 19.83
N GLN A 765 -2.79 -11.62 20.86
CA GLN A 765 -1.61 -10.77 21.01
C GLN A 765 -0.43 -11.46 21.70
N ASN A 766 -0.70 -12.33 22.68
CA ASN A 766 0.34 -12.96 23.47
C ASN A 766 0.08 -14.46 23.68
N ASN A 767 1.14 -15.23 23.81
CA ASN A 767 1.06 -16.62 24.28
C ASN A 767 0.78 -16.63 25.79
N GLY A 768 -0.09 -17.54 26.23
CA GLY A 768 -0.57 -17.61 27.61
C GLY A 768 0.00 -18.75 28.45
N ASN A 769 0.46 -19.84 27.82
CA ASN A 769 0.98 -21.07 28.45
C ASN A 769 0.26 -21.46 29.78
N MET A 770 -1.08 -21.36 29.80
CA MET A 770 -2.02 -21.62 30.92
C MET A 770 -1.92 -20.70 32.14
N GLY A 771 -0.88 -19.88 32.23
CA GLY A 771 -0.66 -19.00 33.37
C GLY A 771 0.33 -17.90 33.03
N VAL A 772 -0.09 -16.66 33.23
CA VAL A 772 0.73 -15.47 32.94
C VAL A 772 0.74 -14.49 34.09
N LEU A 773 1.80 -13.67 34.16
CA LEU A 773 1.88 -12.44 34.92
C LEU A 773 1.64 -11.25 33.97
N MET A 774 0.81 -10.30 34.38
CA MET A 774 0.47 -9.11 33.61
C MET A 774 0.71 -7.83 34.43
N ASN A 775 1.32 -6.83 33.81
CA ASN A 775 1.51 -5.50 34.41
C ASN A 775 0.42 -4.50 33.99
N SER A 776 0.50 -3.26 34.51
CA SER A 776 -0.47 -2.20 34.24
C SER A 776 -0.49 -1.72 32.79
N ASP A 777 0.58 -1.96 32.03
CA ASP A 777 0.70 -1.58 30.62
C ASP A 777 0.16 -2.68 29.68
N GLY A 778 -0.29 -3.82 30.24
CA GLY A 778 -0.80 -4.96 29.48
C GLY A 778 0.29 -5.90 28.96
N ASN A 779 1.56 -5.73 29.35
CA ASN A 779 2.62 -6.68 29.00
C ASN A 779 2.41 -7.97 29.76
N VAL A 780 2.69 -9.10 29.09
CA VAL A 780 2.39 -10.43 29.58
C VAL A 780 3.66 -11.29 29.59
N MET A 781 3.89 -12.01 30.69
CA MET A 781 4.99 -12.95 30.84
C MET A 781 4.44 -14.30 31.32
N ASN A 782 4.87 -15.41 30.69
CA ASN A 782 4.47 -16.73 31.15
C ASN A 782 5.04 -17.02 32.54
N VAL A 783 4.23 -17.67 33.38
CA VAL A 783 4.67 -18.16 34.70
C VAL A 783 5.78 -19.21 34.58
N THR A 784 5.75 -20.00 33.49
CA THR A 784 6.78 -20.98 33.14
C THR A 784 7.05 -20.96 31.64
N ASN A 785 8.31 -21.21 31.27
CA ASN A 785 8.70 -21.41 29.87
C ASN A 785 8.63 -22.88 29.44
N ASP A 786 8.38 -23.80 30.37
CA ASP A 786 8.21 -25.20 30.04
C ASP A 786 6.88 -25.41 29.31
N THR A 787 6.89 -26.19 28.23
CA THR A 787 5.66 -26.51 27.50
C THR A 787 4.79 -27.42 28.34
N LEU A 788 3.51 -27.09 28.49
CA LEU A 788 2.53 -27.90 29.23
C LEU A 788 1.61 -28.68 28.28
N THR A 789 1.16 -29.87 28.67
CA THR A 789 0.26 -30.71 27.87
C THR A 789 -1.10 -30.91 28.54
N HIS A 790 -2.21 -30.49 27.88
CA HIS A 790 -3.60 -30.67 28.35
C HIS A 790 -3.82 -30.30 29.82
N SER A 791 -3.40 -29.10 30.21
CA SER A 791 -3.23 -28.74 31.61
C SER A 791 -4.01 -27.50 32.05
N SER A 792 -4.08 -27.26 33.36
CA SER A 792 -4.82 -26.11 33.91
C SER A 792 -4.15 -25.65 35.21
N PHE A 793 -3.75 -24.37 35.28
CA PHE A 793 -3.39 -23.76 36.56
C PHE A 793 -4.65 -23.37 37.33
N VAL A 794 -4.64 -23.60 38.64
CA VAL A 794 -5.79 -23.38 39.52
C VAL A 794 -5.49 -22.35 40.59
N THR A 795 -4.27 -22.36 41.15
CA THR A 795 -3.90 -21.49 42.29
C THR A 795 -2.45 -21.02 42.19
N GLY A 796 -2.17 -19.85 42.76
CA GLY A 796 -0.84 -19.29 42.87
C GLY A 796 -0.61 -18.74 44.29
N LEU A 797 0.63 -18.80 44.75
CA LEU A 797 1.03 -18.34 46.08
C LEU A 797 2.33 -17.53 46.01
N PHE A 798 2.26 -16.31 46.56
CA PHE A 798 3.43 -15.50 46.84
C PHE A 798 4.08 -16.02 48.13
N ILE A 799 5.34 -16.43 48.05
CA ILE A 799 6.13 -16.85 49.22
C ILE A 799 7.05 -15.70 49.63
N ASN A 800 7.83 -15.17 48.69
CA ASN A 800 8.67 -13.98 48.87
C ASN A 800 9.06 -13.37 47.50
N GLU A 801 9.80 -12.26 47.49
CA GLU A 801 10.25 -11.54 46.27
C GLU A 801 11.05 -12.40 45.27
N SER A 802 11.56 -13.56 45.68
CA SER A 802 12.35 -14.46 44.85
C SER A 802 11.69 -15.82 44.57
N LEU A 803 10.54 -16.10 45.19
CA LEU A 803 9.90 -17.41 45.12
C LEU A 803 8.38 -17.29 45.14
N ALA A 804 7.75 -17.88 44.12
CA ALA A 804 6.32 -18.12 44.04
C ALA A 804 6.04 -19.60 43.79
N ALA A 805 4.84 -20.06 44.12
CA ALA A 805 4.39 -21.42 43.85
C ALA A 805 3.09 -21.40 43.04
N TYR A 806 2.98 -22.28 42.06
CA TYR A 806 1.82 -22.39 41.19
C TYR A 806 1.32 -23.83 41.14
N GLY A 807 0.04 -24.02 41.43
CA GLY A 807 -0.60 -25.31 41.55
C GLY A 807 -1.74 -25.50 40.55
N GLY A 808 -1.94 -26.73 40.12
CA GLY A 808 -3.05 -27.10 39.25
C GLY A 808 -3.02 -28.57 38.87
N GLN A 809 -3.53 -28.86 37.67
CA GLN A 809 -3.47 -30.17 37.04
C GLN A 809 -2.64 -30.04 35.77
N PHE A 810 -1.37 -30.44 35.81
CA PHE A 810 -0.48 -30.26 34.68
C PHE A 810 0.71 -31.19 34.69
N VAL A 811 1.29 -31.39 33.49
CA VAL A 811 2.59 -32.02 33.28
C VAL A 811 3.38 -31.16 32.30
N THR A 812 4.60 -30.82 32.69
CA THR A 812 5.55 -30.06 31.85
C THR A 812 6.40 -30.99 31.00
N SER A 813 7.08 -30.46 29.98
CA SER A 813 8.10 -31.19 29.19
C SER A 813 9.28 -31.72 30.01
N ASN A 814 9.50 -31.18 31.21
CA ASN A 814 10.55 -31.60 32.14
C ASN A 814 10.03 -32.55 33.22
N ASP A 815 8.88 -33.20 32.99
CA ASP A 815 8.22 -34.15 33.90
C ASP A 815 7.78 -33.55 35.27
N ILE A 816 7.77 -32.21 35.42
CA ILE A 816 7.19 -31.54 36.59
C ILE A 816 5.66 -31.68 36.53
N SER A 817 5.05 -32.18 37.59
CA SER A 817 3.61 -32.45 37.67
C SER A 817 2.92 -31.67 38.79
N ASN A 818 1.79 -31.03 38.48
CA ASN A 818 0.82 -30.37 39.36
C ASN A 818 1.29 -29.21 40.26
N LEU A 819 2.59 -29.08 40.54
CA LEU A 819 3.16 -28.01 41.35
C LEU A 819 4.48 -27.51 40.77
N ILE A 820 4.58 -26.20 40.55
CA ILE A 820 5.80 -25.50 40.15
C ILE A 820 6.21 -24.55 41.27
N LEU A 821 7.49 -24.57 41.59
CA LEU A 821 8.18 -23.53 42.36
C LEU A 821 8.92 -22.64 41.37
N ALA A 822 8.46 -21.40 41.22
CA ALA A 822 9.03 -20.43 40.31
C ALA A 822 9.99 -19.50 41.07
N THR A 823 11.23 -19.45 40.59
CA THR A 823 12.26 -18.48 41.00
C THR A 823 12.63 -17.60 39.81
N GLN A 824 13.32 -16.47 40.03
CA GLN A 824 13.67 -15.54 38.95
C GLN A 824 14.38 -16.25 37.77
N GLY A 825 13.62 -16.54 36.72
CA GLY A 825 14.09 -17.20 35.49
C GLY A 825 14.19 -18.72 35.50
N SER A 826 13.73 -19.42 36.55
CA SER A 826 13.77 -20.89 36.63
C SER A 826 12.55 -21.47 37.35
N THR A 827 12.03 -22.57 36.81
CA THR A 827 10.97 -23.37 37.41
C THR A 827 11.51 -24.70 37.89
N ASP A 828 11.14 -25.10 39.10
CA ASP A 828 11.46 -26.40 39.67
C ASP A 828 10.19 -27.12 40.11
N GLY A 829 10.28 -28.45 40.16
CA GLY A 829 9.19 -29.33 40.59
C GLY A 829 9.49 -30.01 41.91
N LEU A 830 8.47 -30.65 42.47
CA LEU A 830 8.64 -31.56 43.59
C LEU A 830 8.46 -33.01 43.11
N ASP A 831 9.33 -33.91 43.56
CA ASP A 831 9.27 -35.35 43.26
C ASP A 831 8.11 -36.02 44.04
N ILE A 832 6.91 -35.89 43.49
CA ILE A 832 5.66 -36.40 44.08
C ILE A 832 5.01 -37.36 43.08
N ASN A 833 4.65 -38.56 43.54
CA ASN A 833 3.87 -39.50 42.74
C ASN A 833 2.38 -39.19 42.91
N TRP A 834 1.82 -38.46 41.97
CA TRP A 834 0.39 -38.12 41.93
C TRP A 834 -0.43 -39.30 41.40
N GLU A 835 -1.60 -39.56 42.00
CA GLU A 835 -2.61 -40.43 41.37
C GLU A 835 -3.30 -39.71 40.21
N ASP A 836 -3.88 -40.47 39.28
CA ASP A 836 -4.58 -39.93 38.12
C ASP A 836 -5.67 -38.92 38.52
N ASN A 837 -5.75 -37.79 37.79
CA ASN A 837 -6.69 -36.67 38.03
C ASN A 837 -6.49 -35.89 39.34
N SER A 838 -5.35 -36.06 40.02
CA SER A 838 -5.01 -35.23 41.16
C SER A 838 -4.71 -33.79 40.73
N THR A 839 -5.18 -32.83 41.52
CA THR A 839 -5.02 -31.39 41.24
C THR A 839 -4.60 -30.67 42.52
N VAL A 840 -3.65 -29.75 42.42
CA VAL A 840 -3.37 -28.81 43.52
C VAL A 840 -4.39 -27.68 43.48
N THR A 841 -5.23 -27.60 44.52
CA THR A 841 -6.39 -26.68 44.58
C THR A 841 -6.14 -25.47 45.47
N SER A 842 -5.25 -25.60 46.47
CA SER A 842 -4.89 -24.48 47.35
C SER A 842 -3.44 -24.56 47.81
N LEU A 843 -2.83 -23.40 48.02
CA LEU A 843 -1.46 -23.24 48.47
C LEU A 843 -1.41 -22.21 49.60
N PHE A 844 -0.63 -22.49 50.64
CA PHE A 844 -0.41 -21.54 51.72
C PHE A 844 0.97 -21.76 52.33
N HIS A 845 1.70 -20.70 52.67
CA HIS A 845 2.96 -20.81 53.39
C HIS A 845 2.85 -20.18 54.78
N TYR A 846 3.52 -20.78 55.74
CA TYR A 846 3.73 -20.16 57.04
C TYR A 846 5.08 -20.59 57.61
N GLN A 847 5.92 -19.60 57.89
CA GLN A 847 7.33 -19.83 58.24
C GLN A 847 8.02 -20.65 57.13
N ASP A 848 8.70 -21.73 57.49
CA ASP A 848 9.48 -22.56 56.57
C ASP A 848 8.65 -23.68 55.92
N ARG A 849 7.33 -23.67 56.06
CA ARG A 849 6.44 -24.73 55.56
C ARG A 849 5.52 -24.22 54.46
N LEU A 850 5.49 -24.96 53.36
CA LEU A 850 4.52 -24.87 52.29
C LEU A 850 3.45 -25.96 52.51
N PHE A 851 2.21 -25.54 52.67
CA PHE A 851 1.03 -26.39 52.78
C PHE A 851 0.36 -26.46 51.41
N ILE A 852 0.11 -27.69 50.95
CA ILE A 852 -0.39 -27.98 49.61
C ILE A 852 -1.71 -28.73 49.77
N GLY A 853 -2.80 -28.05 49.49
CA GLY A 853 -4.14 -28.63 49.46
C GLY A 853 -4.45 -29.20 48.09
N THR A 854 -5.05 -30.39 48.06
CA THR A 854 -5.28 -31.14 46.83
C THR A 854 -6.73 -31.60 46.69
N GLN A 855 -7.13 -31.79 45.44
CA GLN A 855 -8.19 -32.71 45.07
C GLN A 855 -7.54 -34.02 44.65
N GLY A 856 -7.86 -35.11 45.36
CA GLY A 856 -7.25 -36.42 45.13
C GLY A 856 -5.99 -36.67 45.97
N SER A 857 -5.33 -37.79 45.67
CA SER A 857 -4.31 -38.42 46.50
C SER A 857 -2.97 -38.63 45.79
N GLY A 858 -1.93 -38.93 46.54
CA GLY A 858 -0.64 -39.30 45.99
C GLY A 858 0.28 -39.90 47.04
N SER A 859 1.53 -40.11 46.68
CA SER A 859 2.55 -40.61 47.59
C SER A 859 3.89 -39.89 47.39
N VAL A 860 4.59 -39.64 48.50
CA VAL A 860 5.93 -39.06 48.48
C VAL A 860 6.75 -39.56 49.66
N ALA A 861 8.02 -39.92 49.43
CA ALA A 861 8.95 -40.39 50.47
C ALA A 861 8.37 -41.49 51.41
N HIS A 862 7.57 -42.42 50.86
CA HIS A 862 6.86 -43.50 51.59
C HIS A 862 5.67 -43.07 52.47
N ASN A 863 5.19 -41.83 52.32
CA ASN A 863 3.96 -41.36 52.94
C ASN A 863 2.90 -41.16 51.86
N ASP A 864 1.71 -41.72 52.06
CA ASP A 864 0.54 -41.45 51.25
C ASP A 864 -0.15 -40.18 51.79
N PHE A 865 -0.73 -39.38 50.90
CA PHE A 865 -1.57 -38.24 51.26
C PHE A 865 -2.88 -38.28 50.49
N ASP A 866 -3.96 -37.78 51.10
CA ASP A 866 -5.25 -37.54 50.45
C ASP A 866 -5.76 -36.19 50.95
N GLY A 867 -5.76 -35.20 50.05
CA GLY A 867 -6.16 -33.82 50.29
C GLY A 867 -5.12 -32.85 50.87
N LEU A 868 -4.11 -33.30 51.62
CA LEU A 868 -3.11 -32.39 52.22
C LEU A 868 -1.69 -32.95 52.21
N LEU A 869 -0.75 -32.13 51.72
CA LEU A 869 0.69 -32.37 51.78
C LEU A 869 1.42 -31.18 52.42
N ILE A 870 2.48 -31.45 53.17
CA ILE A 870 3.31 -30.43 53.83
C ILE A 870 4.75 -30.59 53.36
N TYR A 871 5.33 -29.50 52.85
CA TYR A 871 6.70 -29.43 52.37
C TYR A 871 7.50 -28.39 53.14
N ASN A 872 8.73 -28.73 53.53
CA ASN A 872 9.63 -27.83 54.23
C ASN A 872 10.59 -27.16 53.24
N LEU A 873 10.47 -25.84 53.10
CA LEU A 873 11.21 -25.01 52.14
C LEU A 873 12.70 -24.86 52.48
N ASN A 874 13.14 -25.19 53.70
CA ASN A 874 14.52 -24.97 54.13
C ASN A 874 15.42 -26.21 54.00
N ASN A 875 14.85 -27.41 54.03
CA ASN A 875 15.62 -28.66 54.02
C ASN A 875 15.12 -29.69 53.00
N ASP A 876 14.16 -29.30 52.16
CA ASP A 876 13.59 -30.09 51.07
C ASP A 876 13.00 -31.44 51.55
N THR A 877 12.27 -31.43 52.67
CA THR A 877 11.63 -32.63 53.23
C THR A 877 10.10 -32.52 53.29
N PHE A 878 9.43 -33.67 53.19
CA PHE A 878 7.98 -33.78 53.33
C PHE A 878 7.59 -34.20 54.74
N GLU A 879 6.51 -33.61 55.26
CA GLU A 879 5.88 -34.00 56.53
C GLU A 879 4.53 -34.68 56.27
N SER A 880 4.18 -35.71 57.05
CA SER A 880 2.89 -36.38 56.93
C SER A 880 1.86 -35.73 57.86
N ALA A 881 0.75 -35.28 57.27
CA ALA A 881 -0.45 -34.86 58.01
C ALA A 881 -1.50 -35.98 58.07
N GLY A 882 -1.21 -37.20 57.60
CA GLY A 882 -2.21 -38.26 57.45
C GLY A 882 -3.14 -38.06 56.24
N SER A 883 -4.26 -38.79 56.22
CA SER A 883 -5.22 -38.76 55.12
C SER A 883 -6.57 -38.20 55.55
N LEU A 884 -7.13 -37.30 54.74
CA LEU A 884 -8.52 -36.90 54.84
C LEU A 884 -9.41 -37.98 54.19
N SER A 885 -10.69 -37.99 54.53
CA SER A 885 -11.66 -38.88 53.89
C SER A 885 -13.01 -38.19 53.73
N ASN A 886 -13.69 -38.52 52.63
CA ASN A 886 -15.01 -38.01 52.29
C ASN A 886 -15.91 -39.20 51.91
N SER A 887 -17.04 -39.37 52.60
CA SER A 887 -18.00 -40.44 52.32
C SER A 887 -18.83 -40.14 51.07
N ALA A 888 -18.93 -38.87 50.66
CA ALA A 888 -19.71 -38.41 49.52
C ALA A 888 -18.93 -38.39 48.19
N GLY A 889 -17.61 -38.60 48.20
CA GLY A 889 -16.80 -38.57 46.98
C GLY A 889 -15.31 -38.33 47.24
N THR A 890 -14.67 -37.63 46.31
CA THR A 890 -13.25 -37.23 46.41
C THR A 890 -13.07 -36.15 47.47
N VAL A 891 -11.96 -36.22 48.21
CA VAL A 891 -11.53 -35.15 49.11
C VAL A 891 -11.09 -33.94 48.27
N VAL A 892 -11.51 -32.74 48.68
CA VAL A 892 -11.04 -31.48 48.11
C VAL A 892 -10.66 -30.53 49.24
N VAL A 893 -9.47 -29.93 49.18
CA VAL A 893 -9.04 -28.87 50.11
C VAL A 893 -9.01 -27.52 49.40
N ASN A 894 -9.93 -26.63 49.77
CA ASN A 894 -10.11 -25.33 49.12
C ASN A 894 -9.43 -24.17 49.88
N GLY A 895 -9.16 -24.34 51.18
CA GLY A 895 -8.57 -23.28 51.99
C GLY A 895 -7.62 -23.80 53.07
N LEU A 896 -6.59 -23.01 53.35
CA LEU A 896 -5.56 -23.28 54.34
C LEU A 896 -5.23 -22.01 55.12
N GLY A 897 -4.94 -22.14 56.42
CA GLY A 897 -4.60 -20.99 57.27
C GLY A 897 -4.06 -21.42 58.63
N ILE A 898 -3.71 -20.46 59.49
CA ILE A 898 -3.12 -20.71 60.81
C ILE A 898 -3.97 -20.11 61.91
N PHE A 899 -4.32 -20.94 62.89
CA PHE A 899 -5.01 -20.51 64.09
C PHE A 899 -4.10 -20.62 65.32
N ASN A 900 -3.96 -19.49 66.04
CA ASN A 900 -3.23 -19.40 67.30
C ASN A 900 -1.78 -19.93 67.23
N ASN A 901 -1.13 -19.76 66.07
CA ASN A 901 0.22 -20.25 65.75
C ASN A 901 0.47 -21.75 66.04
N THR A 902 -0.59 -22.53 66.23
CA THR A 902 -0.53 -23.93 66.71
C THR A 902 -1.24 -24.88 65.75
N TYR A 903 -2.39 -24.45 65.23
CA TYR A 903 -3.22 -25.27 64.36
C TYR A 903 -3.13 -24.79 62.93
N LEU A 904 -2.83 -25.71 62.01
CA LEU A 904 -3.18 -25.54 60.61
C LEU A 904 -4.68 -25.76 60.48
N VAL A 905 -5.39 -24.77 59.96
CA VAL A 905 -6.82 -24.84 59.65
C VAL A 905 -6.96 -25.29 58.22
N VAL A 906 -7.69 -26.38 58.02
CA VAL A 906 -7.94 -26.98 56.72
C VAL A 906 -9.44 -26.89 56.46
N GLY A 907 -9.81 -26.20 55.38
CA GLY A 907 -11.18 -26.03 54.93
C GLY A 907 -11.38 -26.71 53.58
N GLY A 908 -12.47 -27.46 53.40
CA GLY A 908 -12.77 -28.10 52.12
C GLY A 908 -14.02 -28.97 52.14
N SER A 909 -14.03 -29.98 51.27
CA SER A 909 -15.06 -31.01 51.16
C SER A 909 -14.51 -32.35 51.64
N PHE A 910 -14.68 -32.64 52.93
CA PHE A 910 -14.33 -33.90 53.59
C PHE A 910 -15.14 -34.08 54.88
N ASP A 911 -15.17 -35.31 55.40
CA ASP A 911 -15.95 -35.70 56.57
C ASP A 911 -15.07 -35.97 57.81
N SER A 912 -13.87 -36.51 57.62
CA SER A 912 -12.96 -36.86 58.72
C SER A 912 -11.48 -36.82 58.32
N ALA A 913 -10.60 -36.69 59.31
CA ALA A 913 -9.15 -36.69 59.14
C ALA A 913 -8.48 -37.69 60.10
N ASP A 914 -7.80 -38.71 59.58
CA ASP A 914 -7.24 -39.85 60.35
C ASP A 914 -8.20 -40.43 61.41
N GLY A 915 -9.49 -40.52 61.06
CA GLY A 915 -10.55 -41.04 61.95
C GLY A 915 -11.06 -40.05 63.00
N THR A 916 -10.67 -38.79 62.94
CA THR A 916 -11.29 -37.69 63.70
C THR A 916 -12.42 -37.08 62.87
N ASP A 917 -13.66 -37.14 63.37
CA ASP A 917 -14.82 -36.54 62.71
C ASP A 917 -14.69 -35.00 62.69
N CYS A 918 -14.64 -34.41 61.50
CA CYS A 918 -14.47 -32.96 61.32
C CYS A 918 -14.88 -32.54 59.89
N SER A 919 -16.19 -32.47 59.66
CA SER A 919 -16.72 -32.12 58.33
C SER A 919 -16.51 -30.64 58.01
N GLY A 920 -16.05 -30.36 56.79
CA GLY A 920 -15.80 -29.01 56.27
C GLY A 920 -14.53 -28.34 56.82
N PHE A 921 -14.35 -28.29 58.15
CA PHE A 921 -13.17 -27.75 58.82
C PHE A 921 -12.50 -28.76 59.74
N CYS A 922 -11.19 -28.96 59.57
CA CYS A 922 -10.37 -29.73 60.49
C CYS A 922 -9.11 -28.96 60.92
N PHE A 923 -8.64 -29.21 62.14
CA PHE A 923 -7.52 -28.48 62.74
C PHE A 923 -6.37 -29.45 63.02
N TYR A 924 -5.26 -29.29 62.31
CA TYR A 924 -4.06 -30.09 62.50
C TYR A 924 -3.11 -29.40 63.48
N ASN A 925 -2.90 -29.99 64.65
CA ASN A 925 -1.94 -29.49 65.63
C ASN A 925 -0.51 -29.74 65.14
N MET A 926 0.16 -28.69 64.68
CA MET A 926 1.51 -28.78 64.11
C MET A 926 2.59 -29.20 65.11
N ASN A 927 2.32 -29.10 66.42
CA ASN A 927 3.25 -29.50 67.48
C ASN A 927 3.05 -30.95 67.93
N GLU A 928 1.80 -31.43 67.94
CA GLU A 928 1.42 -32.78 68.38
C GLU A 928 1.18 -33.75 67.24
N THR A 929 1.25 -33.28 65.99
CA THR A 929 1.01 -34.04 64.75
C THR A 929 -0.30 -34.85 64.81
N SER A 930 -1.38 -34.21 65.21
CA SER A 930 -2.70 -34.85 65.37
C SER A 930 -3.84 -33.92 64.97
N TRP A 931 -4.92 -34.51 64.47
CA TRP A 931 -6.14 -33.80 64.10
C TRP A 931 -7.08 -33.58 65.29
N THR A 932 -7.79 -32.47 65.27
CA THR A 932 -8.85 -32.18 66.24
C THR A 932 -9.99 -31.39 65.58
N GLN A 933 -11.19 -31.53 66.13
CA GLN A 933 -12.35 -30.73 65.78
C GLN A 933 -12.50 -29.60 66.81
N LEU A 934 -12.38 -28.34 66.38
CA LEU A 934 -12.61 -27.17 67.24
C LEU A 934 -13.99 -26.54 67.05
N ILE A 935 -14.70 -26.87 65.96
CA ILE A 935 -16.04 -26.39 65.65
C ILE A 935 -16.99 -27.59 65.68
N SER A 936 -17.82 -27.70 66.72
CA SER A 936 -18.84 -28.76 66.83
C SER A 936 -20.07 -28.43 65.99
N ASP A 937 -20.82 -29.48 65.61
CA ASP A 937 -22.12 -29.36 64.94
C ASP A 937 -22.10 -28.60 63.60
N LEU A 938 -20.93 -28.61 62.93
CA LEU A 938 -20.74 -28.12 61.57
C LEU A 938 -20.62 -29.31 60.60
N SER A 939 -21.25 -29.19 59.44
CA SER A 939 -21.06 -30.09 58.30
C SER A 939 -21.19 -29.35 56.97
N GLY A 940 -20.79 -29.99 55.88
CA GLY A 940 -20.88 -29.43 54.53
C GLY A 940 -19.51 -29.09 53.93
N ALA A 941 -19.52 -28.34 52.83
CA ALA A 941 -18.32 -28.01 52.06
C ALA A 941 -17.93 -26.54 52.28
N VAL A 942 -16.66 -26.31 52.62
CA VAL A 942 -16.07 -24.96 52.70
C VAL A 942 -15.42 -24.64 51.36
N ASN A 943 -15.80 -23.52 50.76
CA ASN A 943 -15.24 -23.02 49.50
C ASN A 943 -14.10 -22.03 49.74
N HIS A 944 -14.30 -21.06 50.64
CA HIS A 944 -13.25 -20.09 51.00
C HIS A 944 -13.45 -19.63 52.45
N PHE A 945 -12.36 -19.31 53.15
CA PHE A 945 -12.40 -18.71 54.47
C PHE A 945 -11.25 -17.74 54.70
N ARG A 946 -11.43 -16.80 55.64
CA ARG A 946 -10.37 -15.95 56.18
C ARG A 946 -10.66 -15.60 57.65
N PHE A 947 -9.72 -14.94 58.29
CA PHE A 947 -9.88 -14.42 59.64
C PHE A 947 -10.16 -12.92 59.66
N VAL A 948 -10.94 -12.52 60.65
CA VAL A 948 -11.08 -11.14 61.13
C VAL A 948 -10.76 -11.17 62.62
N ASN A 949 -9.55 -10.73 63.00
CA ASN A 949 -9.00 -10.90 64.35
C ASN A 949 -8.98 -12.40 64.77
N ASN A 950 -9.87 -12.80 65.70
CA ASN A 950 -10.01 -14.17 66.20
C ASN A 950 -11.31 -14.84 65.74
N THR A 951 -12.04 -14.21 64.81
CA THR A 951 -13.26 -14.76 64.23
C THR A 951 -12.94 -15.33 62.85
N LEU A 952 -13.27 -16.61 62.65
CA LEU A 952 -13.26 -17.27 61.34
C LEU A 952 -14.48 -16.82 60.56
N VAL A 953 -14.30 -16.43 59.30
CA VAL A 953 -15.38 -16.15 58.35
C VAL A 953 -15.19 -17.09 57.17
N ALA A 954 -16.23 -17.81 56.79
CA ALA A 954 -16.18 -18.80 55.72
C ALA A 954 -17.43 -18.72 54.84
N CYS A 955 -17.31 -19.22 53.62
CA CYS A 955 -18.41 -19.41 52.69
C CYS A 955 -18.42 -20.82 52.12
N GLY A 956 -19.58 -21.26 51.67
CA GLY A 956 -19.78 -22.57 51.06
C GLY A 956 -21.19 -23.08 51.28
N ASP A 957 -21.37 -24.40 51.19
CA ASP A 957 -22.64 -25.06 51.49
C ASP A 957 -22.53 -25.73 52.85
N LEU A 958 -22.81 -24.95 53.90
CA LEU A 958 -22.58 -25.31 55.29
C LEU A 958 -23.90 -25.55 56.03
N ASP A 959 -23.91 -26.49 56.96
CA ASP A 959 -24.96 -26.67 57.96
C ASP A 959 -24.35 -26.51 59.35
N PHE A 960 -24.87 -25.57 60.13
CA PHE A 960 -24.44 -25.33 61.50
C PHE A 960 -25.64 -25.36 62.43
N ASN A 961 -25.65 -26.28 63.40
CA ASN A 961 -26.77 -26.51 64.30
C ASN A 961 -28.13 -26.81 63.59
N GLY A 962 -28.09 -27.39 62.38
CA GLY A 962 -29.28 -27.70 61.58
C GLY A 962 -29.86 -26.52 60.78
N GLU A 963 -29.13 -25.40 60.70
CA GLU A 963 -29.42 -24.28 59.80
C GLU A 963 -28.43 -24.27 58.64
N THR A 964 -28.95 -24.20 57.41
CA THR A 964 -28.14 -24.06 56.19
C THR A 964 -27.65 -22.62 56.07
N LEU A 965 -26.34 -22.45 55.87
CA LEU A 965 -25.64 -21.17 55.81
C LEU A 965 -24.74 -21.12 54.57
N HIS A 966 -24.78 -20.01 53.84
CA HIS A 966 -23.89 -19.73 52.71
C HIS A 966 -22.70 -18.85 53.07
N LEU A 967 -22.86 -18.06 54.14
CA LEU A 967 -21.79 -17.37 54.86
C LEU A 967 -21.87 -17.76 56.33
N PHE A 968 -20.72 -18.01 56.93
CA PHE A 968 -20.60 -18.53 58.28
C PHE A 968 -19.51 -17.79 59.05
N THR A 969 -19.77 -17.50 60.32
CA THR A 969 -18.78 -16.96 61.26
C THR A 969 -18.65 -17.81 62.50
N TYR A 970 -17.43 -17.87 63.05
CA TYR A 970 -17.16 -18.55 64.32
C TYR A 970 -16.10 -17.79 65.12
N ASP A 971 -16.46 -17.28 66.30
CA ASP A 971 -15.52 -16.65 67.23
C ASP A 971 -15.08 -17.64 68.30
N PHE A 972 -13.80 -18.03 68.26
CA PHE A 972 -13.22 -19.01 69.19
C PHE A 972 -13.13 -18.50 70.63
N ASN A 973 -13.34 -17.21 70.90
CA ASN A 973 -13.38 -16.67 72.26
C ASN A 973 -14.77 -16.72 72.89
N LEU A 974 -15.82 -16.99 72.10
CA LEU A 974 -17.21 -16.97 72.55
C LEU A 974 -17.73 -18.40 72.73
N THR A 975 -18.51 -18.62 73.79
CA THR A 975 -19.20 -19.91 74.02
C THR A 975 -20.53 -20.00 73.28
N THR A 976 -21.10 -18.85 72.89
CA THR A 976 -22.37 -18.73 72.16
C THR A 976 -22.07 -18.03 70.84
N GLN A 977 -22.34 -18.71 69.74
CA GLN A 977 -22.13 -18.20 68.39
C GLN A 977 -23.41 -17.50 67.91
N GLU A 978 -23.26 -16.30 67.35
CA GLU A 978 -24.35 -15.54 66.71
C GLU A 978 -23.90 -15.18 65.28
N GLN A 979 -24.70 -15.55 64.28
CA GLN A 979 -24.43 -15.19 62.90
C GLN A 979 -24.86 -13.73 62.63
N PRO A 980 -24.08 -12.94 61.86
CA PRO A 980 -24.53 -11.61 61.43
C PRO A 980 -25.85 -11.72 60.65
N VAL A 981 -26.85 -10.89 60.99
CA VAL A 981 -28.20 -10.99 60.42
C VAL A 981 -28.20 -10.95 58.89
N HIS A 982 -27.37 -10.09 58.30
CA HIS A 982 -27.27 -9.95 56.85
C HIS A 982 -26.63 -11.17 56.16
N PHE A 983 -25.91 -12.05 56.87
CA PHE A 983 -25.37 -13.28 56.26
C PHE A 983 -26.49 -14.25 55.86
N ASN A 984 -27.59 -14.27 56.63
CA ASN A 984 -28.76 -15.09 56.36
C ASN A 984 -29.61 -14.59 55.17
N GLU A 985 -29.30 -13.40 54.64
CA GLU A 985 -29.98 -12.82 53.48
C GLU A 985 -29.37 -13.30 52.14
N VAL A 986 -28.24 -14.00 52.18
CA VAL A 986 -27.63 -14.61 51.00
C VAL A 986 -28.31 -15.95 50.72
N GLU A 987 -29.06 -16.05 49.61
CA GLU A 987 -29.89 -17.21 49.27
C GLU A 987 -29.20 -18.25 48.35
N HIS A 988 -27.97 -17.97 47.93
CA HIS A 988 -27.22 -18.78 46.95
C HIS A 988 -25.88 -19.22 47.52
N SER A 989 -25.37 -20.37 47.05
CA SER A 989 -24.04 -20.86 47.40
C SER A 989 -22.96 -19.86 46.98
N VAL A 990 -22.01 -19.62 47.88
CA VAL A 990 -20.95 -18.63 47.71
C VAL A 990 -19.62 -19.38 47.58
N ASN A 991 -18.91 -19.10 46.49
CA ASN A 991 -17.59 -19.67 46.22
C ASN A 991 -16.48 -18.87 46.88
N THR A 992 -16.61 -17.53 46.86
CA THR A 992 -15.61 -16.62 47.45
C THR A 992 -16.24 -15.33 47.93
N PHE A 993 -15.56 -14.62 48.83
CA PHE A 993 -16.00 -13.33 49.36
C PHE A 993 -14.82 -12.39 49.66
N ILE A 994 -15.11 -11.09 49.66
CA ILE A 994 -14.19 -10.01 50.02
C ILE A 994 -14.82 -9.17 51.13
N LEU A 995 -14.13 -9.03 52.25
CA LEU A 995 -14.49 -8.08 53.31
C LEU A 995 -13.77 -6.76 53.04
N VAL A 996 -14.49 -5.79 52.48
CA VAL A 996 -13.92 -4.52 52.01
C VAL A 996 -13.39 -3.67 53.16
N ASP A 997 -14.07 -3.69 54.31
CA ASP A 997 -13.74 -2.90 55.49
C ASP A 997 -13.04 -3.72 56.60
N ASP A 998 -12.61 -4.96 56.29
CA ASP A 998 -12.05 -5.91 57.27
C ASP A 998 -12.91 -6.07 58.54
N SER A 999 -14.24 -6.05 58.38
CA SER A 999 -15.22 -6.10 59.47
C SER A 999 -16.43 -6.96 59.11
N LEU A 1000 -17.01 -7.64 60.10
CA LEU A 1000 -18.19 -8.49 59.95
C LEU A 1000 -19.47 -7.71 59.68
N SER A 1001 -19.49 -6.41 59.95
CA SER A 1001 -20.65 -5.53 59.74
C SER A 1001 -20.39 -4.44 58.69
N GLY A 1002 -19.23 -4.47 58.03
CA GLY A 1002 -18.85 -3.53 56.99
C GLY A 1002 -19.36 -3.95 55.63
N ARG A 1003 -18.82 -3.35 54.57
CA ARG A 1003 -19.11 -3.73 53.18
C ARG A 1003 -18.50 -5.08 52.84
N ILE A 1004 -19.24 -5.90 52.12
CA ILE A 1004 -18.87 -7.27 51.76
C ILE A 1004 -19.24 -7.52 50.30
N ILE A 1005 -18.40 -8.22 49.57
CA ILE A 1005 -18.69 -8.68 48.20
C ILE A 1005 -18.65 -10.20 48.22
N VAL A 1006 -19.64 -10.85 47.63
CA VAL A 1006 -19.70 -12.32 47.48
C VAL A 1006 -19.85 -12.68 46.01
N ALA A 1007 -19.25 -13.79 45.62
CA ALA A 1007 -19.41 -14.37 44.29
C ALA A 1007 -19.74 -15.86 44.39
N GLY A 1008 -20.68 -16.31 43.58
CA GLY A 1008 -20.92 -17.72 43.26
C GLY A 1008 -20.77 -17.96 41.76
N ASP A 1009 -21.19 -19.14 41.28
CA ASP A 1009 -20.96 -19.57 39.89
C ASP A 1009 -21.48 -18.59 38.83
N SER A 1010 -22.58 -17.89 39.09
CA SER A 1010 -23.25 -17.02 38.11
C SER A 1010 -23.75 -15.69 38.70
N PHE A 1011 -23.27 -15.31 39.88
CA PHE A 1011 -23.66 -14.05 40.51
C PHE A 1011 -22.55 -13.40 41.32
N ILE A 1012 -22.61 -12.07 41.39
CA ILE A 1012 -21.84 -11.24 42.31
C ILE A 1012 -22.83 -10.31 43.04
N SER A 1013 -22.75 -10.29 44.36
CA SER A 1013 -23.58 -9.44 45.22
C SER A 1013 -22.71 -8.65 46.18
N ALA A 1014 -23.07 -7.40 46.43
CA ALA A 1014 -22.39 -6.52 47.37
C ALA A 1014 -23.34 -6.08 48.48
N PHE A 1015 -22.90 -6.22 49.73
CA PHE A 1015 -23.52 -5.60 50.90
C PHE A 1015 -22.91 -4.22 51.09
N ASP A 1016 -23.72 -3.17 51.00
CA ASP A 1016 -23.27 -1.76 51.09
C ASP A 1016 -23.08 -1.25 52.55
N GLY A 1017 -23.17 -2.16 53.53
CA GLY A 1017 -23.23 -1.83 54.96
C GLY A 1017 -24.65 -1.73 55.51
N SER A 1018 -25.67 -1.78 54.65
CA SER A 1018 -27.08 -1.72 55.02
C SER A 1018 -27.96 -2.76 54.33
N SER A 1019 -27.73 -3.06 53.05
CA SER A 1019 -28.51 -4.01 52.25
C SER A 1019 -27.66 -4.69 51.18
N TRP A 1020 -28.08 -5.89 50.75
CA TRP A 1020 -27.49 -6.59 49.61
C TRP A 1020 -28.01 -6.03 48.29
N VAL A 1021 -27.08 -5.79 47.37
CA VAL A 1021 -27.34 -5.36 46.00
C VAL A 1021 -26.66 -6.34 45.05
N ASN A 1022 -27.42 -6.87 44.10
CA ASN A 1022 -26.86 -7.67 43.01
C ASN A 1022 -26.09 -6.74 42.05
N ILE A 1023 -24.80 -7.01 41.88
CA ILE A 1023 -23.89 -6.26 41.01
C ILE A 1023 -23.35 -7.10 39.84
N THR A 1024 -23.90 -8.30 39.61
CA THR A 1024 -23.59 -9.12 38.42
C THR A 1024 -23.80 -8.31 37.14
N GLY A 1025 -24.82 -7.44 37.12
CA GLY A 1025 -25.06 -6.52 36.02
C GLY A 1025 -25.36 -7.26 34.72
N ASP A 1026 -24.56 -7.01 33.70
CA ASP A 1026 -24.65 -7.56 32.35
C ASP A 1026 -23.67 -8.71 32.08
N LEU A 1027 -22.99 -9.21 33.12
CA LEU A 1027 -22.21 -10.45 33.02
C LEU A 1027 -23.17 -11.64 32.87
N ASP A 1028 -23.01 -12.40 31.78
CA ASP A 1028 -23.73 -13.66 31.54
C ASP A 1028 -22.72 -14.79 31.29
N GLY A 1029 -22.62 -15.73 32.23
CA GLY A 1029 -21.68 -16.85 32.16
C GLY A 1029 -21.26 -17.35 33.54
N THR A 1030 -20.08 -17.98 33.60
CA THR A 1030 -19.52 -18.52 34.85
C THR A 1030 -18.45 -17.62 35.44
N ILE A 1031 -18.51 -17.43 36.75
CA ILE A 1031 -17.59 -16.61 37.54
C ILE A 1031 -16.76 -17.55 38.41
N THR A 1032 -15.44 -17.45 38.29
CA THR A 1032 -14.49 -18.35 38.96
C THR A 1032 -13.83 -17.69 40.16
N ASP A 1033 -13.51 -16.40 40.07
CA ASP A 1033 -12.83 -15.66 41.12
C ASP A 1033 -13.13 -14.15 41.05
N ILE A 1034 -12.93 -13.46 42.17
CA ILE A 1034 -13.03 -12.01 42.28
C ILE A 1034 -11.86 -11.44 43.10
N ALA A 1035 -11.36 -10.28 42.68
CA ALA A 1035 -10.30 -9.56 43.39
C ALA A 1035 -10.61 -8.07 43.48
N LEU A 1036 -10.30 -7.45 44.62
CA LEU A 1036 -10.39 -6.01 44.79
C LEU A 1036 -8.99 -5.40 44.61
N LEU A 1037 -8.84 -4.56 43.58
CA LEU A 1037 -7.56 -3.96 43.18
C LEU A 1037 -7.57 -2.45 43.43
N GLU A 1038 -6.40 -1.85 43.63
CA GLU A 1038 -6.26 -0.40 43.72
C GLU A 1038 -6.09 0.21 42.33
N LEU A 1039 -6.57 1.44 42.17
CA LEU A 1039 -6.44 2.25 40.97
C LEU A 1039 -5.34 3.30 41.16
N SER A 1040 -4.67 3.62 40.06
CA SER A 1040 -3.70 4.73 40.02
C SER A 1040 -4.39 6.09 40.17
N GLU A 1041 -5.63 6.21 39.70
CA GLU A 1041 -6.48 7.38 39.87
C GLU A 1041 -7.86 6.99 40.42
N THR A 1042 -8.41 7.81 41.32
CA THR A 1042 -9.73 7.53 41.89
C THR A 1042 -10.83 7.58 40.84
N ASN A 1043 -11.70 6.58 40.82
CA ASN A 1043 -12.86 6.55 39.96
C ASN A 1043 -13.95 7.50 40.48
N SER A 1044 -14.16 8.61 39.77
CA SER A 1044 -15.17 9.61 40.12
C SER A 1044 -16.62 9.12 40.04
N ALA A 1045 -16.90 8.03 39.33
CA ALA A 1045 -18.22 7.41 39.27
C ALA A 1045 -18.52 6.54 40.51
N ASN A 1046 -17.49 6.11 41.25
CA ASN A 1046 -17.64 5.33 42.47
C ASN A 1046 -17.84 6.25 43.68
N ASP A 1047 -19.05 6.23 44.26
CA ASP A 1047 -19.42 7.03 45.42
C ASP A 1047 -19.02 6.39 46.78
N GLY A 1048 -18.39 5.21 46.75
CA GLY A 1048 -17.98 4.48 47.93
C GLY A 1048 -18.99 3.47 48.46
N SER A 1049 -20.13 3.27 47.79
CA SER A 1049 -21.20 2.38 48.27
C SER A 1049 -20.76 0.93 48.46
N TYR A 1050 -20.02 0.36 47.50
CA TYR A 1050 -19.62 -1.04 47.52
C TYR A 1050 -18.15 -1.23 47.93
N PHE A 1051 -17.27 -0.36 47.45
CA PHE A 1051 -15.84 -0.34 47.75
C PHE A 1051 -15.27 1.08 47.57
N ASN A 1052 -14.06 1.35 48.03
CA ASN A 1052 -13.51 2.71 48.01
C ASN A 1052 -13.34 3.25 46.59
N SER A 1053 -13.43 4.57 46.41
CA SER A 1053 -13.25 5.20 45.09
C SER A 1053 -11.84 5.03 44.50
N SER A 1054 -10.85 4.65 45.30
CA SER A 1054 -9.51 4.25 44.85
C SER A 1054 -9.43 2.78 44.41
N GLN A 1055 -10.52 2.03 44.49
CA GLN A 1055 -10.54 0.60 44.24
C GLN A 1055 -11.42 0.25 43.05
N ILE A 1056 -11.18 -0.93 42.48
CA ILE A 1056 -11.97 -1.54 41.42
C ILE A 1056 -12.12 -3.04 41.68
N LEU A 1057 -13.30 -3.58 41.39
CA LEU A 1057 -13.56 -5.01 41.52
C LEU A 1057 -13.26 -5.69 40.18
N MET A 1058 -12.36 -6.66 40.19
CA MET A 1058 -12.08 -7.54 39.06
C MET A 1058 -12.81 -8.86 39.25
N ALA A 1059 -13.39 -9.40 38.19
CA ALA A 1059 -13.94 -10.75 38.14
C ALA A 1059 -13.27 -11.53 37.02
N SER A 1060 -13.03 -12.83 37.25
CA SER A 1060 -12.57 -13.78 36.23
C SER A 1060 -13.58 -14.89 35.99
N GLY A 1061 -13.48 -15.51 34.82
CA GLY A 1061 -14.25 -16.69 34.48
C GLY A 1061 -14.39 -16.88 32.97
N ASN A 1062 -15.62 -17.16 32.57
CA ASN A 1062 -16.00 -17.39 31.18
C ASN A 1062 -17.42 -16.82 30.98
N PHE A 1063 -17.49 -15.58 30.47
CA PHE A 1063 -18.74 -14.85 30.38
C PHE A 1063 -18.79 -13.94 29.15
N THR A 1064 -19.99 -13.44 28.87
CA THR A 1064 -20.22 -12.35 27.94
C THR A 1064 -20.65 -11.11 28.70
N ILE A 1065 -20.30 -9.93 28.18
CA ILE A 1065 -20.64 -8.63 28.75
C ILE A 1065 -21.43 -7.87 27.69
N GLY A 1066 -22.71 -7.58 27.97
CA GLY A 1066 -23.57 -6.67 27.20
C GLY A 1066 -23.18 -6.44 25.73
N GLU A 1067 -22.76 -5.21 25.42
CA GLU A 1067 -22.35 -4.79 24.07
C GLU A 1067 -20.94 -5.25 23.67
N TYR A 1068 -20.08 -5.61 24.64
CA TYR A 1068 -18.69 -5.99 24.42
C TYR A 1068 -18.50 -7.43 23.92
N GLY A 1069 -19.46 -8.31 24.17
CA GLY A 1069 -19.35 -9.72 23.80
C GLY A 1069 -18.48 -10.50 24.79
N TYR A 1070 -17.68 -11.43 24.27
CA TYR A 1070 -17.00 -12.45 25.09
C TYR A 1070 -15.77 -11.89 25.82
N ALA A 1071 -15.64 -12.24 27.11
CA ALA A 1071 -14.48 -11.88 27.92
C ALA A 1071 -14.25 -12.92 29.03
N ASN A 1072 -13.02 -12.99 29.52
CA ASN A 1072 -12.66 -13.88 30.62
C ASN A 1072 -12.32 -13.13 31.89
N MET A 1073 -12.01 -11.84 31.78
CA MET A 1073 -11.80 -10.96 32.91
C MET A 1073 -12.47 -9.62 32.66
N ALA A 1074 -13.09 -9.06 33.70
CA ALA A 1074 -13.78 -7.79 33.64
C ALA A 1074 -13.57 -6.96 34.91
N LEU A 1075 -13.66 -5.65 34.77
CA LEU A 1075 -13.51 -4.66 35.81
C LEU A 1075 -14.85 -3.95 36.06
N PHE A 1076 -15.37 -4.03 37.28
CA PHE A 1076 -16.57 -3.33 37.69
C PHE A 1076 -16.24 -1.97 38.30
N ASN A 1077 -16.66 -0.91 37.62
CA ASN A 1077 -16.36 0.47 37.99
C ASN A 1077 -17.41 1.10 38.93
N SER A 1078 -18.19 0.29 39.67
CA SER A 1078 -19.42 0.64 40.43
C SER A 1078 -20.71 0.83 39.64
N THR A 1079 -20.63 1.01 38.31
CA THR A 1079 -21.80 1.25 37.44
C THR A 1079 -21.98 0.20 36.35
N SER A 1080 -20.89 -0.25 35.74
CA SER A 1080 -20.88 -1.23 34.64
C SER A 1080 -19.61 -2.09 34.68
N TRP A 1081 -19.68 -3.24 34.02
CA TRP A 1081 -18.51 -4.07 33.76
C TRP A 1081 -17.80 -3.61 32.48
N ILE A 1082 -16.47 -3.54 32.55
CA ILE A 1082 -15.59 -3.21 31.44
C ILE A 1082 -14.74 -4.45 31.16
N PRO A 1083 -14.72 -5.00 29.94
CA PRO A 1083 -13.87 -6.14 29.64
C PRO A 1083 -12.39 -5.76 29.80
N TYR A 1084 -11.59 -6.70 30.30
CA TYR A 1084 -10.17 -6.49 30.55
C TYR A 1084 -9.31 -7.40 29.67
N VAL A 1085 -9.61 -8.69 29.66
CA VAL A 1085 -8.83 -9.71 28.93
C VAL A 1085 -9.76 -10.76 28.32
N VAL A 1086 -9.36 -11.22 27.14
CA VAL A 1086 -9.87 -12.43 26.49
C VAL A 1086 -8.76 -13.47 26.43
N VAL A 1087 -9.06 -14.72 26.78
CA VAL A 1087 -8.13 -15.84 26.64
C VAL A 1087 -8.74 -16.93 25.78
N THR A 1088 -7.89 -17.69 25.08
CA THR A 1088 -8.33 -18.83 24.25
C THR A 1088 -7.45 -20.05 24.47
N ALA A 1089 -8.00 -21.23 24.17
CA ALA A 1089 -7.31 -22.52 24.25
C ALA A 1089 -7.57 -23.31 22.97
N GLY A 1090 -6.53 -23.69 22.24
CA GLY A 1090 -6.69 -24.28 20.90
C GLY A 1090 -7.50 -23.36 19.99
N GLN A 1091 -7.29 -22.04 20.15
CA GLN A 1091 -8.06 -20.97 19.55
C GLN A 1091 -9.58 -21.04 19.83
N SER A 1092 -10.08 -21.76 20.84
CA SER A 1092 -11.49 -21.76 21.26
C SER A 1092 -11.69 -21.02 22.58
N THR A 1093 -12.95 -20.84 23.01
CA THR A 1093 -13.27 -20.22 24.31
C THR A 1093 -12.57 -20.96 25.44
N ALA A 1094 -11.91 -20.21 26.34
CA ALA A 1094 -11.18 -20.74 27.47
C ALA A 1094 -11.76 -20.24 28.80
N THR A 1095 -11.13 -20.63 29.91
CA THR A 1095 -11.52 -20.20 31.25
C THR A 1095 -10.30 -19.75 32.04
N VAL A 1096 -10.42 -18.59 32.69
CA VAL A 1096 -9.50 -18.16 33.76
C VAL A 1096 -10.05 -18.71 35.06
N ASN A 1097 -9.24 -19.50 35.78
CA ASN A 1097 -9.65 -20.15 37.02
C ASN A 1097 -9.42 -19.28 38.26
N SER A 1098 -8.36 -18.47 38.29
CA SER A 1098 -8.06 -17.63 39.44
C SER A 1098 -7.25 -16.39 39.09
N ILE A 1099 -7.40 -15.38 39.96
CA ILE A 1099 -6.63 -14.14 39.94
C ILE A 1099 -5.54 -14.24 41.00
N TYR A 1100 -4.30 -14.48 40.57
CA TYR A 1100 -3.16 -14.59 41.47
C TYR A 1100 -2.66 -13.21 41.88
N LEU A 1101 -2.84 -12.86 43.15
CA LEU A 1101 -2.25 -11.65 43.71
C LEU A 1101 -0.77 -11.90 44.03
N ASN A 1102 0.14 -11.34 43.24
CA ASN A 1102 1.60 -11.47 43.44
C ASN A 1102 2.11 -10.62 44.61
N LYS A 1103 1.50 -10.76 45.80
CA LYS A 1103 1.83 -10.04 47.02
C LYS A 1103 1.48 -10.87 48.25
N ASP A 1104 2.08 -10.52 49.39
CA ASP A 1104 1.79 -11.19 50.66
C ASP A 1104 0.36 -10.87 51.15
N ILE A 1105 -0.50 -11.89 51.14
CA ILE A 1105 -1.87 -11.85 51.69
C ILE A 1105 -2.05 -12.80 52.89
N SER A 1106 -0.96 -13.36 53.42
CA SER A 1106 -0.99 -14.40 54.47
C SER A 1106 -1.71 -13.95 55.74
N ASN A 1107 -1.65 -12.65 56.07
CA ASN A 1107 -2.33 -12.06 57.22
C ASN A 1107 -3.86 -12.25 57.20
N LEU A 1108 -4.47 -12.46 56.04
CA LEU A 1108 -5.91 -12.75 55.94
C LEU A 1108 -6.24 -14.15 56.48
N PHE A 1109 -5.27 -15.07 56.49
CA PHE A 1109 -5.45 -16.48 56.84
C PHE A 1109 -4.75 -16.86 58.16
N ILE A 1110 -4.19 -15.89 58.89
CA ILE A 1110 -3.49 -16.09 60.17
C ILE A 1110 -4.24 -15.36 61.30
N SER A 1111 -4.54 -16.08 62.39
CA SER A 1111 -5.17 -15.53 63.60
C SER A 1111 -4.27 -15.62 64.85
N GLY A 1112 -4.20 -14.52 65.62
CA GLY A 1112 -3.20 -14.30 66.68
C GLY A 1112 -3.73 -14.18 68.12
N THR A 1113 -3.37 -15.17 68.95
CA THR A 1113 -3.42 -15.28 70.42
C THR A 1113 -4.78 -15.20 71.13
N LEU A 1114 -5.24 -16.36 71.63
CA LEU A 1114 -6.20 -16.48 72.73
C LEU A 1114 -5.59 -15.91 74.03
N THR A 1115 -5.87 -14.66 74.36
CA THR A 1115 -5.59 -14.16 75.72
C THR A 1115 -6.53 -14.84 76.70
N ASN A 1116 -6.01 -15.83 77.42
CA ASN A 1116 -6.64 -16.44 78.57
C ASN A 1116 -7.00 -15.36 79.61
N SER A 1117 -8.28 -14.97 79.71
CA SER A 1117 -8.81 -14.07 80.74
C SER A 1117 -10.21 -14.56 81.14
N THR A 1118 -10.59 -14.81 82.39
CA THR A 1118 -9.90 -14.97 83.69
C THR A 1118 -10.98 -15.50 84.66
N ARG A 1119 -10.64 -16.44 85.55
CA ARG A 1119 -11.35 -16.62 86.82
C ARG A 1119 -10.89 -15.52 87.80
N PRO A 1120 -11.75 -14.94 88.66
CA PRO A 1120 -11.54 -13.61 89.21
C PRO A 1120 -10.89 -13.62 90.60
N GLU A 1121 -9.92 -12.73 90.85
CA GLU A 1121 -9.66 -12.19 92.19
C GLU A 1121 -9.26 -10.69 92.11
N THR A 1122 -10.23 -9.86 92.44
CA THR A 1122 -10.21 -8.69 93.34
C THR A 1122 -9.01 -7.72 93.41
N THR A 1123 -9.43 -6.45 93.45
CA THR A 1123 -8.87 -5.27 94.15
C THR A 1123 -7.93 -4.29 93.43
N SER A 1124 -8.58 -3.23 92.93
CA SER A 1124 -8.43 -1.84 93.37
C SER A 1124 -7.50 -0.87 92.61
N SER A 1125 -8.13 0.29 92.34
CA SER A 1125 -7.62 1.68 92.25
C SER A 1125 -7.01 2.23 90.94
N ALA A 1126 -7.88 2.93 90.21
CA ALA A 1126 -7.80 4.36 89.81
C ALA A 1126 -6.60 4.90 88.98
N VAL A 1127 -6.84 5.14 87.67
CA VAL A 1127 -6.82 6.41 86.86
C VAL A 1127 -5.69 7.45 87.13
N PRO A 1128 -5.18 8.29 86.16
CA PRO A 1128 -5.37 8.36 84.69
C PRO A 1128 -4.05 8.44 83.86
N SER A 1129 -4.16 8.33 82.53
CA SER A 1129 -3.29 9.05 81.59
C SER A 1129 -4.12 9.72 80.50
N PRO A 1130 -3.99 11.04 80.28
CA PRO A 1130 -4.26 11.62 78.99
C PRO A 1130 -3.01 12.32 78.42
N THR A 1131 -3.12 12.61 77.12
CA THR A 1131 -2.47 13.69 76.35
C THR A 1131 -1.06 13.50 75.79
N SER A 1132 -1.06 13.27 74.46
CA SER A 1132 -0.55 14.16 73.40
C SER A 1132 0.95 14.41 73.24
N SER A 1133 1.46 14.19 72.03
CA SER A 1133 2.04 15.23 71.15
C SER A 1133 2.39 14.60 69.80
N THR A 1134 1.67 14.87 68.71
CA THR A 1134 1.90 15.94 67.71
C THR A 1134 3.35 16.14 67.23
N SER A 1135 3.55 15.70 65.99
CA SER A 1135 4.17 16.42 64.85
C SER A 1135 5.60 16.95 64.98
N SER A 1136 6.50 16.38 64.17
CA SER A 1136 7.41 17.18 63.36
C SER A 1136 7.80 16.43 62.09
N GLU A 1137 7.39 16.99 60.95
CA GLU A 1137 7.91 16.70 59.61
C GLU A 1137 9.44 16.77 59.58
N ARG A 1138 10.07 15.81 58.89
CA ARG A 1138 11.42 15.97 58.35
C ARG A 1138 11.50 15.34 56.96
N ASN A 1139 11.49 16.21 55.96
CA ASN A 1139 12.00 15.93 54.63
C ASN A 1139 13.44 15.43 54.71
N SER A 1140 13.69 14.25 54.13
CA SER A 1140 15.00 13.64 53.99
C SER A 1140 15.26 13.34 52.52
N SER A 1141 15.75 14.36 51.79
CA SER A 1141 16.32 14.18 50.46
C SER A 1141 17.69 13.48 50.60
N GLY A 1142 17.76 12.19 50.25
CA GLY A 1142 19.02 11.45 50.17
C GLY A 1142 19.87 11.98 49.02
N LYS A 1143 21.07 12.47 49.32
CA LYS A 1143 22.07 12.83 48.29
C LYS A 1143 22.90 11.59 47.97
N MET A 1144 23.01 11.30 46.67
CA MET A 1144 23.84 10.23 46.09
C MET A 1144 25.33 10.53 46.31
N ASP A 1145 26.10 9.49 46.65
CA ASP A 1145 27.52 9.59 46.99
C ASP A 1145 28.38 10.00 45.77
N ARG A 1146 29.34 10.91 46.00
CA ARG A 1146 30.12 11.60 44.95
C ARG A 1146 30.93 10.68 44.02
N GLY A 1147 31.11 9.40 44.38
CA GLY A 1147 31.79 8.41 43.53
C GLY A 1147 30.95 7.95 42.33
N PHE A 1148 29.61 7.94 42.45
CA PHE A 1148 28.72 7.44 41.40
C PHE A 1148 28.58 8.44 40.24
N ILE A 1149 28.62 9.75 40.53
CA ILE A 1149 28.56 10.82 39.53
C ILE A 1149 29.77 10.79 38.59
N ALA A 1150 30.95 10.41 39.11
CA ALA A 1150 32.16 10.27 38.29
C ALA A 1150 32.11 9.05 37.36
N LEU A 1151 31.45 7.96 37.79
CA LEU A 1151 31.31 6.73 37.00
C LEU A 1151 30.28 6.90 35.86
N VAL A 1152 29.15 7.55 36.13
CA VAL A 1152 28.16 7.89 35.09
C VAL A 1152 28.76 8.88 34.08
N GLY A 1153 29.52 9.88 34.54
CA GLY A 1153 30.23 10.80 33.66
C GLY A 1153 31.28 10.11 32.77
N LEU A 1154 32.01 9.12 33.29
CA LEU A 1154 32.97 8.34 32.51
C LEU A 1154 32.27 7.43 31.48
N ALA A 1155 31.16 6.80 31.85
CA ALA A 1155 30.39 5.95 30.95
C ALA A 1155 29.79 6.75 29.78
N CYS A 1156 29.23 7.93 30.05
CA CYS A 1156 28.73 8.83 29.01
C CYS A 1156 29.86 9.37 28.11
N ALA A 1157 31.06 9.63 28.64
CA ALA A 1157 32.21 10.07 27.85
C ALA A 1157 32.76 8.96 26.94
N VAL A 1158 32.79 7.72 27.40
CA VAL A 1158 33.21 6.56 26.58
C VAL A 1158 32.16 6.26 25.50
N GLY A 1159 30.88 6.33 25.85
CA GLY A 1159 29.78 6.16 24.88
C GLY A 1159 29.79 7.22 23.77
N THR A 1160 30.03 8.48 24.11
CA THR A 1160 30.10 9.58 23.12
C THR A 1160 31.34 9.48 22.22
N ILE A 1161 32.49 9.06 22.75
CA ILE A 1161 33.69 8.81 21.92
C ILE A 1161 33.48 7.60 20.99
N GLY A 1162 32.81 6.55 21.48
CA GLY A 1162 32.44 5.39 20.65
C GLY A 1162 31.47 5.75 19.53
N LEU A 1163 30.45 6.56 19.82
CA LEU A 1163 29.49 7.03 18.84
C LEU A 1163 30.16 7.90 17.76
N LEU A 1164 31.02 8.85 18.16
CA LEU A 1164 31.76 9.70 17.23
C LEU A 1164 32.78 8.90 16.38
N GLY A 1165 33.41 7.88 16.97
CA GLY A 1165 34.30 6.97 16.25
C GLY A 1165 33.54 6.12 15.21
N SER A 1166 32.33 5.67 15.56
CA SER A 1166 31.44 4.91 14.68
C SER A 1166 30.96 5.76 13.50
N ILE A 1167 30.54 7.00 13.76
CA ILE A 1167 30.15 7.97 12.72
C ILE A 1167 31.34 8.31 11.81
N GLY A 1168 32.55 8.46 12.37
CA GLY A 1168 33.78 8.66 11.61
C GLY A 1168 34.17 7.45 10.74
N ALA A 1169 33.93 6.23 11.23
CA ALA A 1169 34.16 5.00 10.48
C ALA A 1169 33.16 4.83 9.32
N ILE A 1170 31.88 5.16 9.54
CA ILE A 1170 30.84 5.19 8.49
C ILE A 1170 31.20 6.20 7.39
N PHE A 1171 31.74 7.37 7.76
CA PHE A 1171 32.16 8.38 6.77
C PHE A 1171 33.44 8.00 5.99
N LEU A 1172 34.30 7.15 6.57
CA LEU A 1172 35.49 6.61 5.91
C LEU A 1172 35.20 5.41 5.01
N PHE A 1173 34.18 4.60 5.33
CA PHE A 1173 33.74 3.50 4.48
C PHE A 1173 32.86 3.93 3.31
N ARG A 1174 32.17 5.08 3.40
CA ARG A 1174 31.36 5.62 2.30
C ARG A 1174 32.16 6.38 1.23
N LYS A 1175 33.50 6.36 1.29
CA LYS A 1175 34.37 7.09 0.35
C LYS A 1175 35.43 6.23 -0.33
N ARG A 1176 35.11 4.96 -0.60
CA ARG A 1176 36.03 4.07 -1.30
C ARG A 1176 35.37 3.15 -2.31
N GLU A 1177 34.54 3.73 -3.17
CA GLU A 1177 34.24 3.19 -4.50
C GLU A 1177 34.22 4.38 -5.47
N GLN A 1178 35.38 4.65 -6.04
CA GLN A 1178 35.46 5.26 -7.37
C GLN A 1178 36.43 4.38 -8.15
N GLU A 1179 35.83 3.40 -8.82
CA GLU A 1179 36.47 2.70 -9.91
C GLU A 1179 36.72 3.67 -11.08
N TYR A 1180 37.76 3.33 -11.80
CA TYR A 1180 38.27 4.01 -12.97
C TYR A 1180 37.30 3.73 -14.14
N MET A 1181 36.52 4.72 -14.57
CA MET A 1181 35.78 4.65 -15.84
C MET A 1181 36.65 5.19 -16.98
N PRO A 1182 36.71 4.51 -18.14
CA PRO A 1182 37.35 5.04 -19.34
C PRO A 1182 36.56 6.23 -19.88
N ILE A 1183 37.29 7.18 -20.48
CA ILE A 1183 36.74 8.38 -21.10
C ILE A 1183 36.01 7.98 -22.39
N GLU A 1184 34.69 8.17 -22.41
CA GLU A 1184 33.86 8.22 -23.62
C GLU A 1184 33.33 9.65 -23.86
N PRO A 1185 33.04 10.03 -25.12
CA PRO A 1185 33.00 11.41 -25.56
C PRO A 1185 31.66 12.11 -25.26
N ARG A 1186 31.81 13.32 -24.73
CA ARG A 1186 30.95 14.52 -24.85
C ARG A 1186 29.50 14.38 -25.36
N VAL A 1187 28.61 14.60 -24.39
CA VAL A 1187 27.39 15.45 -24.37
C VAL A 1187 26.24 15.03 -25.29
N ASN A 1188 25.16 14.54 -24.67
CA ASN A 1188 23.80 14.52 -25.24
C ASN A 1188 23.07 15.79 -24.78
N GLU A 1189 22.33 16.45 -25.69
CA GLU A 1189 21.81 17.82 -25.54
C GLU A 1189 20.51 17.92 -24.72
N THR A 1190 19.96 16.81 -24.22
CA THR A 1190 18.74 16.78 -23.41
C THR A 1190 18.91 17.28 -21.96
N GLU A 1191 20.13 17.28 -21.42
CA GLU A 1191 20.40 17.75 -20.04
C GLU A 1191 20.41 19.28 -19.85
N MET A 1192 20.11 20.06 -20.90
CA MET A 1192 20.11 21.54 -20.82
C MET A 1192 18.71 22.18 -20.75
N LEU A 1193 17.64 21.39 -20.71
CA LEU A 1193 16.26 21.90 -20.80
C LEU A 1193 15.51 22.03 -19.47
N GLU A 1194 16.07 21.61 -18.33
CA GLU A 1194 15.40 21.80 -17.03
C GLU A 1194 15.88 23.05 -16.28
N THR A 1195 14.93 23.92 -15.90
CA THR A 1195 15.18 25.01 -14.94
C THR A 1195 15.50 24.47 -13.55
N VAL A 1196 16.76 24.62 -13.13
CA VAL A 1196 17.22 24.26 -11.78
C VAL A 1196 16.47 25.09 -10.71
N PRO A 1197 15.84 24.45 -9.70
CA PRO A 1197 15.19 25.16 -8.60
C PRO A 1197 16.15 26.11 -7.86
N PRO A 1198 15.72 27.31 -7.42
CA PRO A 1198 16.58 28.31 -6.75
C PRO A 1198 17.30 27.79 -5.49
N GLU A 1199 16.80 26.69 -4.92
CA GLU A 1199 17.30 26.03 -3.71
C GLU A 1199 18.69 25.39 -3.92
N ASN A 1200 19.02 25.03 -5.16
CA ASN A 1200 20.29 24.38 -5.50
C ASN A 1200 21.41 25.36 -5.90
N LEU A 1201 21.10 26.65 -6.07
CA LEU A 1201 22.06 27.68 -6.50
C LEU A 1201 22.88 28.30 -5.34
N PHE A 1202 22.58 28.01 -4.08
CA PHE A 1202 23.27 28.62 -2.91
C PHE A 1202 24.08 27.66 -2.04
N LYS A 1203 24.48 26.48 -2.55
CA LYS A 1203 25.28 25.56 -1.72
C LYS A 1203 26.78 25.84 -1.66
N HIS A 1204 27.29 26.87 -2.34
CA HIS A 1204 28.70 27.27 -2.29
C HIS A 1204 28.92 28.79 -2.28
N VAL A 1205 28.33 29.48 -1.28
CA VAL A 1205 28.85 30.73 -0.72
C VAL A 1205 29.10 30.56 0.78
#